data_AF-Q08MB7-F1
#
_entry.id   AF-Q08MB7-F1
#
_cell.length_a   1.000
_cell.length_b   1.000
_cell.length_c   1.000
_cell.angle_alpha   90.00
_cell.angle_beta   90.00
_cell.angle_gamma   90.00
#
_symmetry.space_group_name_H-M   'P 1'
#
loop_
_entity.id
_entity.type
_entity.pdbx_description
1 polymer ?
#
loop_
_entity_poly.entity_id
_entity_poly.type
_entity_poly.pdbx_seq_one_letter_code
_entity_poly.pdbx_strand_id
1 'polypeptide(L)'
;MATYPESPREAFQQLRSLSEQLAEPARRPQALADLRALAELARDKPEGAPLRLTSVVVAVGSSQARLELLLLPSIFAPEAWAHTFLEGLLKVPLDEYAGKRLVEVGSGSGWICLALARFTRLAHVLGVDLNPHSAPLAWCNAWLNGDEALVSRLSFGESDLLRQVPVGEPWDFVVGCIPQVLRGEGLPAEVSQADEQALYDLSNYCAIQNVYEDHFGLGLNARLLDEAPERLSPEGRLLLNLAGRPGRAIIERMFTRRGFTTWVRVAKRVMQAADTDIRPLVVLEQRTRREFEFFMDAHSPEPLRAATALGWLTAGHPIWHEVAVWEARLALPRETLALRAALRELGVPGLQEELDLANAPPEQLGFVAALTERLARAPLLPYAHESGDRSLRQLVARYLGRFFDLRLSEEEIFVAPEREQAVYSLLLSTCDEGDGVLVSHNLHAVYAPVLDKAGVRVTVTHNTLGEIRQLLSAFDVKVVLLAVEPGERASMAELRGILAEAERRGILVVLDESAFFNITAEVEPRTLFEFLAREPHPSHLVVLYGLIKNAVFPDWELTLLLPVPAPLRAGLEVAAEVTYSRISTLVQWFYERTFAELLAFRIAFAEPQPPPERGTPQVPRSRRIARLEAFSAFAPKVFREEDRERIRLDYGENESPLPPPLLEGLVAACAAPRDAGDQHGLAEAVAAFLLETRGVRYEPGEITLAP
;
A
#
# COMPACT_ATOMS: atom_id res chain seq x y z
N MET A 1 -4.15 59.21 -4.14
CA MET A 1 -4.04 59.12 -2.68
C MET A 1 -4.94 57.97 -2.26
N ALA A 2 -4.41 56.99 -1.53
CA ALA A 2 -5.21 55.91 -0.97
C ALA A 2 -6.30 56.48 -0.05
N THR A 3 -7.53 55.98 -0.20
CA THR A 3 -8.68 56.31 0.66
C THR A 3 -9.05 55.07 1.47
N TYR A 4 -9.44 55.26 2.73
CA TYR A 4 -9.86 54.13 3.55
C TYR A 4 -11.18 53.55 2.99
N PRO A 5 -11.28 52.22 2.80
CA PRO A 5 -12.46 51.60 2.22
C PRO A 5 -13.68 51.74 3.13
N GLU A 6 -14.85 52.01 2.55
CA GLU A 6 -16.12 52.14 3.27
C GLU A 6 -16.75 50.77 3.56
N SER A 7 -16.36 49.74 2.82
CA SER A 7 -16.85 48.36 2.99
C SER A 7 -15.76 47.31 2.75
N PRO A 8 -15.89 46.10 3.33
CA PRO A 8 -14.96 45.00 3.08
C PRO A 8 -14.83 44.62 1.60
N ARG A 9 -15.92 44.72 0.83
CA ARG A 9 -15.91 44.51 -0.62
C ARG A 9 -15.03 45.53 -1.34
N GLU A 10 -15.13 46.80 -0.95
CA GLU A 10 -14.29 47.86 -1.49
C GLU A 10 -12.83 47.64 -1.10
N ALA A 11 -12.56 47.26 0.15
CA ALA A 11 -11.22 46.92 0.62
C ALA A 11 -10.58 45.81 -0.24
N PHE A 12 -11.32 44.74 -0.52
CA PHE A 12 -10.87 43.68 -1.41
C PHE A 12 -10.58 44.18 -2.83
N GLN A 13 -11.46 45.01 -3.41
CA GLN A 13 -11.24 45.57 -4.75
C GLN A 13 -9.99 46.45 -4.83
N GLN A 14 -9.76 47.28 -3.80
CA GLN A 14 -8.54 48.09 -3.70
C GLN A 14 -7.29 47.19 -3.60
N LEU A 15 -7.30 46.18 -2.73
CA LEU A 15 -6.21 45.22 -2.58
C LEU A 15 -5.95 44.42 -3.86
N ARG A 16 -7.00 43.98 -4.56
CA ARG A 16 -6.86 43.27 -5.83
C ARG A 16 -6.18 44.15 -6.88
N SER A 17 -6.63 45.39 -7.03
CA SER A 17 -6.00 46.34 -7.96
C SER A 17 -4.55 46.63 -7.59
N LEU A 18 -4.24 46.82 -6.30
CA LEU A 18 -2.86 46.97 -5.84
C LEU A 18 -2.02 45.74 -6.15
N SER A 19 -2.56 44.53 -5.93
CA SER A 19 -1.84 43.29 -6.19
C SER A 19 -1.45 43.14 -7.67
N GLU A 20 -2.36 43.47 -8.59
CA GLU A 20 -2.13 43.47 -10.05
C GLU A 20 -1.04 44.50 -10.42
N GLN A 21 -1.09 45.71 -9.86
CA GLN A 21 -0.11 46.77 -10.12
C GLN A 21 1.28 46.46 -9.52
N LEU A 22 1.35 45.79 -8.36
CA LEU A 22 2.61 45.38 -7.72
C LEU A 22 3.35 44.32 -8.54
N ALA A 23 2.61 43.48 -9.28
CA ALA A 23 3.19 42.51 -10.20
C ALA A 23 3.90 43.17 -11.40
N GLU A 24 3.46 44.37 -11.83
CA GLU A 24 4.05 45.12 -12.94
C GLU A 24 5.25 46.00 -12.48
N PRO A 25 6.50 45.74 -12.92
CA PRO A 25 7.67 46.50 -12.46
C PRO A 25 7.57 48.02 -12.67
N ALA A 26 6.91 48.45 -13.76
CA ALA A 26 6.75 49.86 -14.09
C ALA A 26 5.77 50.61 -13.16
N ARG A 27 4.78 49.91 -12.59
CA ARG A 27 3.74 50.51 -11.71
C ARG A 27 4.03 50.27 -10.23
N ARG A 28 4.86 49.28 -9.92
CA ARG A 28 5.20 48.86 -8.56
C ARG A 28 5.63 49.98 -7.61
N PRO A 29 6.48 50.97 -7.98
CA PRO A 29 6.88 52.02 -7.03
C PRO A 29 5.69 52.85 -6.53
N GLN A 30 4.76 53.18 -7.42
CA GLN A 30 3.55 53.91 -7.07
C GLN A 30 2.59 53.03 -6.25
N ALA A 31 2.38 51.78 -6.68
CA ALA A 31 1.53 50.83 -5.96
C ALA A 31 2.04 50.54 -4.54
N LEU A 32 3.36 50.48 -4.32
CA LEU A 32 3.97 50.36 -3.00
C LEU A 32 3.71 51.58 -2.12
N ALA A 33 3.77 52.78 -2.68
CA ALA A 33 3.44 54.01 -1.95
C ALA A 33 1.97 54.03 -1.53
N ASP A 34 1.07 53.65 -2.43
CA ASP A 34 -0.37 53.57 -2.16
C ASP A 34 -0.70 52.45 -1.16
N LEU A 35 -0.04 51.28 -1.25
CA LEU A 35 -0.19 50.18 -0.29
C LEU A 35 0.25 50.61 1.13
N ARG A 36 1.38 51.31 1.25
CA ARG A 36 1.85 51.82 2.56
C ARG A 36 0.90 52.87 3.13
N ALA A 37 0.37 53.76 2.29
CA ALA A 37 -0.65 54.73 2.71
C ALA A 37 -1.93 54.03 3.18
N LEU A 38 -2.37 52.99 2.47
CA LEU A 38 -3.52 52.16 2.87
C LEU A 38 -3.26 51.44 4.20
N ALA A 39 -2.05 50.90 4.41
CA ALA A 39 -1.66 50.27 5.67
C ALA A 39 -1.71 51.24 6.86
N GLU A 40 -1.22 52.47 6.70
CA GLU A 40 -1.35 53.51 7.73
C GLU A 40 -2.80 53.87 8.02
N LEU A 41 -3.66 53.96 7.00
CA LEU A 41 -5.10 54.20 7.19
C LEU A 41 -5.80 53.04 7.90
N ALA A 42 -5.31 51.81 7.72
CA ALA A 42 -5.82 50.60 8.37
C ALA A 42 -5.25 50.36 9.78
N ARG A 43 -4.27 51.17 10.22
CA ARG A 43 -3.67 51.09 11.55
C ARG A 43 -4.70 51.42 12.63
N ASP A 44 -4.64 50.69 13.75
CA ASP A 44 -5.50 50.83 14.92
C ASP A 44 -7.01 50.71 14.65
N LYS A 45 -7.39 50.12 13.51
CA LYS A 45 -8.80 49.80 13.21
C LYS A 45 -9.26 48.57 14.02
N PRO A 46 -10.50 48.58 14.54
CA PRO A 46 -11.01 47.49 15.35
C PRO A 46 -11.22 46.21 14.54
N GLU A 47 -11.42 45.10 15.24
CA GLU A 47 -11.93 43.87 14.64
C GLU A 47 -13.30 44.10 13.97
N GLY A 48 -13.51 43.50 12.80
CA GLY A 48 -14.70 43.71 11.97
C GLY A 48 -14.68 44.98 11.11
N ALA A 49 -13.64 45.81 11.17
CA ALA A 49 -13.48 46.94 10.26
C ALA A 49 -13.23 46.48 8.80
N PRO A 50 -13.62 47.27 7.78
CA PRO A 50 -13.43 46.92 6.35
C PRO A 50 -12.02 46.44 5.98
N LEU A 51 -11.02 47.03 6.61
CA LEU A 51 -9.62 46.64 6.52
C LEU A 51 -8.93 47.06 7.82
N ARG A 52 -8.15 46.16 8.42
CA ARG A 52 -7.31 46.47 9.58
C ARG A 52 -5.87 46.03 9.36
N LEU A 53 -4.94 46.73 10.00
CA LEU A 53 -3.54 46.35 10.09
C LEU A 53 -3.26 45.74 11.47
N THR A 54 -2.76 44.51 11.49
CA THR A 54 -2.23 43.87 12.69
C THR A 54 -0.71 43.70 12.57
N SER A 55 -0.05 43.35 13.66
CA SER A 55 1.36 43.00 13.63
C SER A 55 1.67 41.74 14.41
N VAL A 56 2.48 40.86 13.82
CA VAL A 56 2.98 39.65 14.45
C VAL A 56 4.49 39.76 14.60
N VAL A 57 5.00 39.37 15.75
CA VAL A 57 6.43 39.25 15.99
C VAL A 57 6.80 37.77 15.95
N VAL A 58 7.68 37.42 15.02
CA VAL A 58 8.23 36.07 14.90
C VAL A 58 9.69 36.11 15.32
N ALA A 59 10.06 35.21 16.24
CA ALA A 59 11.43 35.04 16.71
C ALA A 59 11.90 33.61 16.45
N VAL A 60 13.04 33.46 15.78
CA VAL A 60 13.66 32.19 15.41
C VAL A 60 15.13 32.23 15.80
N GLY A 61 15.51 31.51 16.86
CA GLY A 61 16.84 31.62 17.45
C GLY A 61 17.13 33.05 17.92
N SER A 62 18.22 33.65 17.43
CA SER A 62 18.58 35.04 17.71
C SER A 62 17.96 36.06 16.74
N SER A 63 17.24 35.60 15.71
CA SER A 63 16.65 36.46 14.69
C SER A 63 15.21 36.79 15.04
N GLN A 64 14.81 38.05 14.89
CA GLN A 64 13.45 38.50 15.13
C GLN A 64 12.96 39.35 13.96
N ALA A 65 11.70 39.17 13.57
CA ALA A 65 11.04 39.97 12.56
C ALA A 65 9.65 40.39 13.03
N ARG A 66 9.32 41.66 12.83
CA ARG A 66 7.94 42.16 12.91
C ARG A 66 7.35 42.10 11.50
N LEU A 67 6.19 41.46 11.38
CA LEU A 67 5.38 41.42 10.17
C LEU A 67 4.15 42.32 10.40
N GLU A 68 3.88 43.24 9.50
CA GLU A 68 2.66 44.05 9.46
C GLU A 68 1.69 43.42 8.44
N LEU A 69 0.50 43.03 8.87
CA LEU A 69 -0.43 42.24 8.07
C LEU A 69 -1.74 43.00 7.93
N LEU A 70 -2.10 43.31 6.69
CA LEU A 70 -3.46 43.70 6.35
C LEU A 70 -4.37 42.47 6.51
N LEU A 71 -5.55 42.69 7.08
CA LEU A 71 -6.58 41.66 7.26
C LEU A 71 -7.94 42.20 6.81
N LEU A 72 -8.59 41.41 5.96
CA LEU A 72 -10.02 41.53 5.65
C LEU A 72 -10.82 40.75 6.70
N PRO A 73 -12.08 41.11 6.99
CA PRO A 73 -12.89 40.35 7.94
C PRO A 73 -13.15 38.91 7.49
N SER A 74 -13.04 38.61 6.19
CA SER A 74 -13.13 37.25 5.64
C SER A 74 -11.85 36.40 5.82
N ILE A 75 -10.78 36.92 6.44
CA ILE A 75 -9.48 36.23 6.59
C ILE A 75 -9.09 36.21 8.07
N PHE A 76 -8.74 35.01 8.56
CA PHE A 76 -8.43 34.79 9.96
C PHE A 76 -7.12 35.48 10.40
N ALA A 77 -7.12 36.03 11.61
CA ALA A 77 -5.93 36.62 12.19
C ALA A 77 -4.94 35.52 12.63
N PRO A 78 -3.64 35.82 12.72
CA PRO A 78 -2.68 34.91 13.33
C PRO A 78 -3.01 34.69 14.82
N GLU A 79 -3.39 33.46 15.18
CA GLU A 79 -3.75 33.06 16.55
C GLU A 79 -2.84 31.97 17.12
N ALA A 80 -3.08 31.55 18.37
CA ALA A 80 -2.29 30.54 19.09
C ALA A 80 -2.06 29.24 18.31
N TRP A 81 -3.06 28.79 17.53
CA TRP A 81 -2.95 27.64 16.63
C TRP A 81 -1.91 27.87 15.53
N ALA A 82 -2.00 29.02 14.86
CA ALA A 82 -1.13 29.38 13.76
C ALA A 82 0.31 29.63 14.25
N HIS A 83 0.50 30.12 15.49
CA HIS A 83 1.81 30.17 16.15
C HIS A 83 2.39 28.78 16.42
N THR A 84 1.57 27.85 16.93
CA THR A 84 1.98 26.46 17.16
C THR A 84 2.37 25.78 15.85
N PHE A 85 1.64 26.07 14.77
CA PHE A 85 1.96 25.59 13.44
C PHE A 85 3.33 26.09 12.96
N LEU A 86 3.58 27.40 12.99
CA LEU A 86 4.86 27.98 12.61
C LEU A 86 6.02 27.41 13.44
N GLU A 87 5.84 27.22 14.75
CA GLU A 87 6.84 26.59 15.61
C GLU A 87 7.15 25.15 15.17
N GLY A 88 6.13 24.37 14.84
CA GLY A 88 6.33 23.01 14.33
C GLY A 88 7.04 22.96 12.99
N LEU A 89 6.75 23.90 12.09
CA LEU A 89 7.49 24.06 10.83
C LEU A 89 8.96 24.41 11.11
N LEU A 90 9.23 25.37 11.98
CA LEU A 90 10.59 25.82 12.31
C LEU A 90 11.38 24.83 13.19
N LYS A 91 10.76 23.76 13.69
CA LYS A 91 11.48 22.62 14.28
C LYS A 91 12.16 21.73 13.25
N VAL A 92 11.76 21.80 11.99
CA VAL A 92 12.56 21.23 10.90
C VAL A 92 13.87 22.03 10.81
N PRO A 93 15.05 21.36 10.82
CA PRO A 93 16.32 22.06 10.72
C PRO A 93 16.37 23.00 9.51
N LEU A 94 16.80 24.24 9.72
CA LEU A 94 16.66 25.33 8.74
C LEU A 94 17.44 25.08 7.44
N ASP A 95 18.49 24.27 7.50
CA ASP A 95 19.28 23.83 6.35
C ASP A 95 18.51 22.85 5.45
N GLU A 96 17.55 22.09 5.97
CA GLU A 96 16.72 21.20 5.17
C GLU A 96 15.75 21.95 4.24
N TYR A 97 15.45 23.21 4.55
CA TYR A 97 14.67 24.09 3.68
C TYR A 97 15.48 24.69 2.53
N ALA A 98 16.81 24.64 2.57
CA ALA A 98 17.65 25.33 1.62
C ALA A 98 17.46 24.79 0.19
N GLY A 99 17.11 25.68 -0.74
CA GLY A 99 16.90 25.32 -2.15
C GLY A 99 15.61 24.54 -2.42
N LYS A 100 14.78 24.31 -1.40
CA LYS A 100 13.55 23.50 -1.51
C LYS A 100 12.33 24.32 -1.89
N ARG A 101 11.30 23.63 -2.38
CA ARG A 101 9.99 24.19 -2.72
C ARG A 101 8.95 23.79 -1.67
N LEU A 102 8.14 24.74 -1.23
CA LEU A 102 7.07 24.52 -0.26
C LEU A 102 5.73 25.02 -0.80
N VAL A 103 4.67 24.24 -0.61
CA VAL A 103 3.29 24.71 -0.78
C VAL A 103 2.57 24.72 0.57
N GLU A 104 1.95 25.86 0.90
CA GLU A 104 1.07 26.02 2.06
C GLU A 104 -0.39 25.98 1.59
N VAL A 105 -1.19 25.08 2.15
CA VAL A 105 -2.63 24.94 1.91
C VAL A 105 -3.40 25.65 3.03
N GLY A 106 -4.31 26.55 2.65
CA GLY A 106 -5.03 27.43 3.59
C GLY A 106 -4.19 28.63 4.01
N SER A 107 -3.53 29.29 3.03
CA SER A 107 -2.54 30.33 3.30
C SER A 107 -3.09 31.63 3.91
N GLY A 108 -4.40 31.88 3.82
CA GLY A 108 -5.07 33.02 4.46
C GLY A 108 -4.43 34.37 4.13
N SER A 109 -3.80 35.01 5.13
CA SER A 109 -3.11 36.30 4.96
C SER A 109 -1.69 36.19 4.36
N GLY A 110 -1.20 34.97 4.12
CA GLY A 110 0.15 34.68 3.62
C GLY A 110 1.25 34.80 4.68
N TRP A 111 0.90 34.97 5.96
CA TRP A 111 1.87 35.32 6.99
C TRP A 111 2.85 34.17 7.34
N ILE A 112 2.41 32.91 7.24
CA ILE A 112 3.28 31.73 7.40
C ILE A 112 4.24 31.63 6.22
N CYS A 113 3.73 31.70 4.97
CA CYS A 113 4.56 31.83 3.77
C CYS A 113 5.66 32.89 3.93
N LEU A 114 5.29 34.09 4.42
CA LEU A 114 6.22 35.20 4.65
C LEU A 114 7.24 34.89 5.74
N ALA A 115 6.81 34.33 6.87
CA ALA A 115 7.71 33.94 7.94
C ALA A 115 8.72 32.89 7.45
N LEU A 116 8.26 31.85 6.77
CA LEU A 116 9.12 30.80 6.22
C LEU A 116 10.09 31.37 5.19
N ALA A 117 9.64 32.19 4.24
CA ALA A 117 10.53 32.83 3.27
C ALA A 117 11.60 33.68 3.96
N ARG A 118 11.25 34.38 5.06
CA ARG A 118 12.18 35.26 5.78
C ARG A 118 13.21 34.51 6.62
N PHE A 119 12.80 33.43 7.30
CA PHE A 119 13.65 32.70 8.25
C PHE A 119 14.32 31.46 7.67
N THR A 120 13.96 31.07 6.44
CA THR A 120 14.52 29.90 5.76
C THR A 120 15.14 30.27 4.41
N ARG A 121 15.86 29.31 3.81
CA ARG A 121 16.43 29.41 2.47
C ARG A 121 15.61 28.65 1.41
N LEU A 122 14.30 28.53 1.61
CA LEU A 122 13.38 28.02 0.59
C LEU A 122 13.63 28.73 -0.74
N ALA A 123 13.73 27.98 -1.83
CA ALA A 123 13.85 28.53 -3.17
C ALA A 123 12.52 29.14 -3.62
N HIS A 124 11.41 28.51 -3.23
CA HIS A 124 10.07 28.96 -3.60
C HIS A 124 9.03 28.54 -2.56
N VAL A 125 8.09 29.42 -2.25
CA VAL A 125 6.94 29.19 -1.39
C VAL A 125 5.67 29.58 -2.13
N LEU A 126 4.77 28.63 -2.31
CA LEU A 126 3.44 28.85 -2.88
C LEU A 126 2.40 28.80 -1.77
N GLY A 127 1.66 29.88 -1.54
CA GLY A 127 0.47 29.85 -0.68
C GLY A 127 -0.79 29.67 -1.52
N VAL A 128 -1.59 28.65 -1.21
CA VAL A 128 -2.89 28.47 -1.86
C VAL A 128 -4.03 28.49 -0.85
N ASP A 129 -5.18 28.99 -1.28
CA ASP A 129 -6.37 29.08 -0.44
C ASP A 129 -7.64 28.96 -1.30
N LEU A 130 -8.71 28.45 -0.70
CA LEU A 130 -10.02 28.37 -1.37
C LEU A 130 -10.71 29.75 -1.39
N ASN A 131 -10.41 30.62 -0.42
CA ASN A 131 -10.97 31.95 -0.35
C ASN A 131 -10.33 32.88 -1.40
N PRO A 132 -11.08 33.41 -2.38
CA PRO A 132 -10.54 34.28 -3.44
C PRO A 132 -9.95 35.60 -2.91
N HIS A 133 -10.29 36.00 -1.68
CA HIS A 133 -9.72 37.18 -1.03
C HIS A 133 -8.28 36.96 -0.56
N SER A 134 -7.87 35.71 -0.34
CA SER A 134 -6.58 35.35 0.25
C SER A 134 -5.39 35.73 -0.63
N ALA A 135 -5.35 35.29 -1.89
CA ALA A 135 -4.18 35.46 -2.75
C ALA A 135 -3.81 36.95 -3.02
N PRO A 136 -4.76 37.84 -3.38
CA PRO A 136 -4.46 39.26 -3.53
C PRO A 136 -3.98 39.92 -2.23
N LEU A 137 -4.61 39.59 -1.09
CA LEU A 137 -4.22 40.10 0.22
C LEU A 137 -2.81 39.65 0.61
N ALA A 138 -2.51 38.36 0.44
CA ALA A 138 -1.21 37.77 0.72
C ALA A 138 -0.09 38.41 -0.13
N TRP A 139 -0.38 38.71 -1.40
CA TRP A 139 0.56 39.43 -2.26
C TRP A 139 0.84 40.86 -1.79
N CYS A 140 -0.20 41.59 -1.37
CA CYS A 140 -0.03 42.90 -0.74
C CYS A 140 0.77 42.81 0.56
N ASN A 141 0.47 41.84 1.43
CA ASN A 141 1.24 41.60 2.66
C ASN A 141 2.70 41.26 2.37
N ALA A 142 2.98 40.53 1.29
CA ALA A 142 4.35 40.20 0.90
C ALA A 142 5.17 41.45 0.56
N TRP A 143 4.61 42.34 -0.25
CA TRP A 143 5.24 43.61 -0.60
C TRP A 143 5.30 44.62 0.56
N LEU A 144 4.37 44.53 1.51
CA LEU A 144 4.41 45.35 2.73
C LEU A 144 5.58 44.97 3.65
N ASN A 145 5.98 43.70 3.65
CA ASN A 145 6.97 43.14 4.59
C ASN A 145 8.33 42.79 3.98
N GLY A 146 8.45 42.80 2.65
CA GLY A 146 9.61 42.29 1.92
C GLY A 146 10.11 43.23 0.84
N ASP A 147 11.31 42.94 0.36
CA ASP A 147 11.88 43.51 -0.85
C ASP A 147 11.68 42.55 -2.04
N GLU A 148 12.17 42.95 -3.22
CA GLU A 148 12.05 42.13 -4.44
C GLU A 148 12.73 40.75 -4.30
N ALA A 149 13.81 40.65 -3.50
CA ALA A 149 14.49 39.38 -3.26
C ALA A 149 13.67 38.41 -2.41
N LEU A 150 12.94 38.91 -1.42
CA LEU A 150 12.00 38.08 -0.64
C LEU A 150 10.77 37.71 -1.46
N VAL A 151 10.15 38.70 -2.11
CA VAL A 151 8.88 38.52 -2.82
C VAL A 151 9.02 37.65 -4.07
N SER A 152 10.17 37.68 -4.76
CA SER A 152 10.43 36.81 -5.92
C SER A 152 10.45 35.32 -5.60
N ARG A 153 10.53 34.94 -4.32
CA ARG A 153 10.43 33.54 -3.87
C ARG A 153 9.01 33.14 -3.46
N LEU A 154 8.04 34.06 -3.54
CA LEU A 154 6.66 33.83 -3.14
C LEU A 154 5.74 33.80 -4.36
N SER A 155 4.71 32.97 -4.29
CA SER A 155 3.55 33.03 -5.17
C SER A 155 2.29 32.71 -4.37
N PHE A 156 1.15 33.21 -4.83
CA PHE A 156 -0.15 32.94 -4.22
C PHE A 156 -1.20 32.63 -5.28
N GLY A 157 -2.12 31.73 -4.97
CA GLY A 157 -3.17 31.33 -5.89
C GLY A 157 -4.44 30.83 -5.19
N GLU A 158 -5.55 30.85 -5.92
CA GLU A 158 -6.79 30.20 -5.49
C GLU A 158 -6.70 28.70 -5.79
N SER A 159 -6.96 27.85 -4.80
CA SER A 159 -6.97 26.40 -4.97
C SER A 159 -7.89 25.74 -3.96
N ASP A 160 -8.65 24.75 -4.43
CA ASP A 160 -9.33 23.79 -3.57
C ASP A 160 -8.32 22.71 -3.18
N LEU A 161 -7.74 22.85 -1.98
CA LEU A 161 -6.56 22.08 -1.54
C LEU A 161 -5.44 22.14 -2.58
N LEU A 162 -5.06 21.00 -3.18
CA LEU A 162 -3.98 20.90 -4.15
C LEU A 162 -4.48 20.71 -5.59
N ARG A 163 -5.79 20.82 -5.86
CA ARG A 163 -6.36 20.55 -7.19
C ARG A 163 -5.80 21.44 -8.28
N GLN A 164 -5.56 22.72 -8.00
CA GLN A 164 -4.98 23.68 -8.94
C GLN A 164 -3.43 23.67 -8.91
N VAL A 165 -2.82 22.90 -8.00
CA VAL A 165 -1.38 22.69 -7.97
C VAL A 165 -1.02 21.59 -8.98
N PRO A 166 -0.17 21.86 -9.99
CA PRO A 166 0.13 20.91 -11.05
C PRO A 166 0.70 19.57 -10.53
N VAL A 167 0.22 18.47 -11.13
CA VAL A 167 0.81 17.14 -10.94
C VAL A 167 2.13 17.05 -11.71
N GLY A 168 3.12 16.36 -11.16
CA GLY A 168 4.42 16.13 -11.82
C GLY A 168 5.49 17.19 -11.57
N GLU A 169 5.16 18.31 -10.91
CA GLU A 169 6.13 19.20 -10.29
C GLU A 169 6.22 18.91 -8.79
N PRO A 170 7.19 18.08 -8.35
CA PRO A 170 7.21 17.64 -6.96
C PRO A 170 7.59 18.78 -6.01
N TRP A 171 6.81 18.92 -4.94
CA TRP A 171 7.06 19.80 -3.81
C TRP A 171 7.82 19.03 -2.73
N ASP A 172 8.85 19.65 -2.16
CA ASP A 172 9.59 19.06 -1.04
C ASP A 172 8.79 19.14 0.26
N PHE A 173 7.91 20.14 0.38
CA PHE A 173 7.05 20.34 1.53
C PHE A 173 5.63 20.67 1.10
N VAL A 174 4.65 19.96 1.65
CA VAL A 174 3.23 20.33 1.66
C VAL A 174 2.86 20.62 3.10
N VAL A 175 2.40 21.83 3.40
CA VAL A 175 2.06 22.21 4.78
C VAL A 175 0.65 22.76 4.84
N GLY A 176 -0.05 22.60 5.95
CA GLY A 176 -1.38 23.19 6.08
C GLY A 176 -1.90 23.26 7.51
N CYS A 177 -2.67 24.31 7.77
CA CYS A 177 -3.49 24.47 8.97
C CYS A 177 -4.91 24.78 8.52
N ILE A 178 -5.63 23.73 8.10
CA ILE A 178 -6.93 23.85 7.42
C ILE A 178 -8.10 23.57 8.38
N PRO A 179 -9.33 23.99 8.03
CA PRO A 179 -10.52 23.82 8.87
C PRO A 179 -10.79 22.37 9.28
N GLN A 180 -11.23 22.20 10.53
CA GLN A 180 -11.43 20.88 11.19
C GLN A 180 -12.76 20.75 11.92
N VAL A 181 -13.72 21.64 11.64
CA VAL A 181 -15.05 21.64 12.27
C VAL A 181 -16.09 21.51 11.17
N LEU A 182 -16.99 20.53 11.29
CA LEU A 182 -18.06 20.37 10.31
C LEU A 182 -19.14 21.42 10.50
N ARG A 183 -19.70 21.89 9.38
CA ARG A 183 -20.95 22.67 9.36
C ARG A 183 -22.13 21.77 8.97
N GLY A 184 -23.25 21.90 9.69
CA GLY A 184 -24.47 21.13 9.40
C GLY A 184 -25.21 21.56 8.13
N GLU A 185 -25.06 22.83 7.73
CA GLU A 185 -25.50 23.35 6.44
C GLU A 185 -24.29 23.45 5.50
N GLY A 186 -24.48 23.13 4.21
CA GLY A 186 -23.41 23.18 3.22
C GLY A 186 -22.83 24.58 3.05
N LEU A 187 -21.54 24.65 2.71
CA LEU A 187 -20.91 25.89 2.22
C LEU A 187 -21.55 26.29 0.88
N PRO A 188 -21.45 27.58 0.46
CA PRO A 188 -21.99 28.02 -0.82
C PRO A 188 -21.48 27.15 -1.98
N ALA A 189 -22.39 26.77 -2.89
CA ALA A 189 -22.04 25.92 -4.05
C ALA A 189 -21.04 26.60 -5.00
N GLU A 190 -21.07 27.93 -5.09
CA GLU A 190 -20.11 28.74 -5.84
C GLU A 190 -19.49 29.80 -4.92
N VAL A 191 -18.18 29.69 -4.67
CA VAL A 191 -17.43 30.64 -3.82
C VAL A 191 -17.48 32.07 -4.38
N SER A 192 -17.63 32.22 -5.69
CA SER A 192 -17.78 33.52 -6.37
C SER A 192 -19.05 34.30 -5.97
N GLN A 193 -20.06 33.60 -5.43
CA GLN A 193 -21.32 34.18 -4.96
C GLN A 193 -21.41 34.28 -3.43
N ALA A 194 -20.37 33.85 -2.72
CA ALA A 194 -20.33 33.86 -1.26
C ALA A 194 -20.33 35.30 -0.73
N ASP A 195 -21.14 35.54 0.32
CA ASP A 195 -21.04 36.76 1.10
C ASP A 195 -19.84 36.71 2.04
N GLU A 196 -19.60 37.81 2.74
CA GLU A 196 -18.44 37.95 3.62
C GLU A 196 -18.43 36.94 4.78
N GLN A 197 -19.62 36.63 5.34
CA GLN A 197 -19.73 35.65 6.41
C GLN A 197 -19.43 34.24 5.88
N ALA A 198 -19.96 33.89 4.70
CA ALA A 198 -19.70 32.60 4.09
C ALA A 198 -18.22 32.42 3.72
N LEU A 199 -17.54 33.48 3.28
CA LEU A 199 -16.08 33.46 3.04
C LEU A 199 -15.27 33.35 4.34
N TYR A 200 -15.71 33.98 5.42
CA TYR A 200 -15.12 33.79 6.74
C TYR A 200 -15.31 32.35 7.23
N ASP A 201 -16.51 31.79 7.03
CA ASP A 201 -16.85 30.44 7.44
C ASP A 201 -16.02 29.38 6.71
N LEU A 202 -15.50 29.65 5.50
CA LEU A 202 -14.52 28.78 4.81
C LEU A 202 -13.22 28.58 5.62
N SER A 203 -12.88 29.52 6.51
CA SER A 203 -11.68 29.43 7.36
C SER A 203 -11.92 28.65 8.66
N ASN A 204 -13.19 28.49 9.07
CA ASN A 204 -13.56 27.83 10.34
C ASN A 204 -14.17 26.44 10.13
N TYR A 205 -14.88 26.27 9.03
CA TYR A 205 -15.70 25.09 8.79
C TYR A 205 -15.37 24.39 7.49
N CYS A 206 -15.58 23.08 7.46
CA CYS A 206 -15.56 22.27 6.26
C CYS A 206 -16.92 21.62 6.00
N ALA A 207 -17.23 21.40 4.72
CA ALA A 207 -18.37 20.59 4.31
C ALA A 207 -18.04 19.09 4.49
N ILE A 208 -19.08 18.28 4.63
CA ILE A 208 -18.97 16.81 4.65
C ILE A 208 -18.36 16.35 3.31
N GLN A 209 -17.29 15.55 3.38
CA GLN A 209 -16.60 15.00 2.20
C GLN A 209 -17.14 13.62 1.78
N ASN A 210 -18.04 13.03 2.57
CA ASN A 210 -18.54 11.65 2.46
C ASN A 210 -17.46 10.59 2.70
N VAL A 211 -16.52 10.87 3.60
CA VAL A 211 -15.46 9.93 4.01
C VAL A 211 -15.59 9.57 5.49
N TYR A 212 -14.95 8.49 5.91
CA TYR A 212 -14.99 8.06 7.32
C TYR A 212 -14.53 9.16 8.28
N GLU A 213 -13.52 9.93 7.90
CA GLU A 213 -12.90 10.98 8.70
C GLU A 213 -13.81 12.21 8.95
N ASP A 214 -14.94 12.34 8.24
CA ASP A 214 -15.97 13.33 8.56
C ASP A 214 -16.53 13.11 9.97
N HIS A 215 -16.54 11.87 10.47
CA HIS A 215 -16.95 11.55 11.84
C HIS A 215 -16.10 12.26 12.91
N PHE A 216 -14.94 12.81 12.53
CA PHE A 216 -14.01 13.47 13.43
C PHE A 216 -13.72 14.92 13.04
N GLY A 217 -14.43 15.46 12.04
CA GLY A 217 -14.12 16.78 11.46
C GLY A 217 -12.84 16.82 10.65
N LEU A 218 -12.29 15.65 10.27
CA LEU A 218 -11.02 15.53 9.57
C LEU A 218 -11.16 15.24 8.07
N GLY A 219 -12.38 15.26 7.51
CA GLY A 219 -12.62 14.93 6.09
C GLY A 219 -11.79 15.76 5.10
N LEU A 220 -11.62 17.06 5.37
CA LEU A 220 -10.79 17.93 4.52
C LEU A 220 -9.30 17.53 4.57
N ASN A 221 -8.80 17.13 5.74
CA ASN A 221 -7.43 16.63 5.91
C ASN A 221 -7.24 15.27 5.24
N ALA A 222 -8.22 14.37 5.35
CA ALA A 222 -8.24 13.10 4.65
C ALA A 222 -8.10 13.28 3.13
N ARG A 223 -8.90 14.19 2.54
CA ARG A 223 -8.81 14.52 1.11
C ARG A 223 -7.46 15.13 0.72
N LEU A 224 -6.89 16.01 1.56
CA LEU A 224 -5.54 16.53 1.34
C LEU A 224 -4.48 15.41 1.32
N LEU A 225 -4.60 14.44 2.22
CA LEU A 225 -3.72 13.27 2.26
C LEU A 225 -3.92 12.35 1.05
N ASP A 226 -5.10 12.33 0.44
CA ASP A 226 -5.35 11.61 -0.80
C ASP A 226 -4.75 12.33 -2.02
N GLU A 227 -4.70 13.67 -2.02
CA GLU A 227 -4.12 14.48 -3.11
C GLU A 227 -2.59 14.62 -3.04
N ALA A 228 -2.02 14.62 -1.83
CA ALA A 228 -0.62 14.95 -1.59
C ALA A 228 0.42 14.00 -2.25
N PRO A 229 0.23 12.67 -2.30
CA PRO A 229 1.26 11.75 -2.80
C PRO A 229 1.76 12.09 -4.21
N GLU A 230 0.87 12.54 -5.10
CA GLU A 230 1.18 12.82 -6.51
C GLU A 230 1.87 14.18 -6.74
N ARG A 231 1.98 14.97 -5.68
CA ARG A 231 2.55 16.32 -5.68
C ARG A 231 3.77 16.43 -4.80
N LEU A 232 4.01 15.44 -3.93
CA LEU A 232 5.20 15.37 -3.11
C LEU A 232 6.38 14.80 -3.92
N SER A 233 7.58 15.29 -3.63
CA SER A 233 8.80 14.56 -4.02
C SER A 233 8.86 13.23 -3.25
N PRO A 234 9.65 12.23 -3.72
CA PRO A 234 9.77 10.95 -3.02
C PRO A 234 10.20 11.09 -1.54
N GLU A 235 11.03 12.09 -1.25
CA GLU A 235 11.49 12.44 0.11
C GLU A 235 10.69 13.60 0.74
N GLY A 236 9.56 13.95 0.10
CA GLY A 236 8.73 15.08 0.46
C GLY A 236 8.10 14.90 1.84
N ARG A 237 7.90 16.02 2.53
CA ARG A 237 7.32 16.07 3.87
C ARG A 237 5.97 16.75 3.83
N LEU A 238 5.01 16.14 4.50
CA LEU A 238 3.72 16.75 4.73
C LEU A 238 3.64 17.18 6.20
N LEU A 239 3.39 18.46 6.48
CA LEU A 239 3.28 18.99 7.85
C LEU A 239 1.90 19.62 8.07
N LEU A 240 1.06 18.98 8.87
CA LEU A 240 -0.29 19.46 9.18
C LEU A 240 -0.43 19.83 10.64
N ASN A 241 -1.06 20.97 10.91
CA ASN A 241 -1.48 21.35 12.24
C ASN A 241 -2.89 20.81 12.54
N LEU A 242 -2.99 19.85 13.45
CA LEU A 242 -4.22 19.12 13.75
C LEU A 242 -4.64 19.29 15.20
N ALA A 243 -5.93 19.45 15.43
CA ALA A 243 -6.54 19.36 16.75
C ALA A 243 -6.56 17.90 17.20
N GLY A 244 -6.02 17.63 18.39
CA GLY A 244 -5.98 16.33 19.03
C GLY A 244 -7.33 15.85 19.58
N ARG A 245 -8.44 16.56 19.31
CA ARG A 245 -9.79 16.18 19.79
C ARG A 245 -10.19 14.76 19.40
N PRO A 246 -9.91 14.24 18.19
CA PRO A 246 -10.21 12.84 17.83
C PRO A 246 -9.33 11.81 18.55
N GLY A 247 -8.27 12.23 19.23
CA GLY A 247 -7.26 11.37 19.81
C GLY A 247 -6.18 10.95 18.81
N ARG A 248 -4.96 10.73 19.33
CA ARG A 248 -3.77 10.50 18.50
C ARG A 248 -3.88 9.25 17.63
N ALA A 249 -4.46 8.17 18.15
CA ALA A 249 -4.61 6.91 17.41
C ALA A 249 -5.50 7.07 16.16
N ILE A 250 -6.56 7.88 16.24
CA ILE A 250 -7.45 8.15 15.08
C ILE A 250 -6.72 9.00 14.05
N ILE A 251 -5.99 10.02 14.51
CA ILE A 251 -5.20 10.88 13.62
C ILE A 251 -4.12 10.06 12.92
N GLU A 252 -3.30 9.32 13.66
CA GLU A 252 -2.25 8.46 13.10
C GLU A 252 -2.83 7.42 12.12
N ARG A 253 -4.01 6.85 12.43
CA ARG A 253 -4.70 5.93 11.54
C ARG A 253 -5.09 6.55 10.20
N MET A 254 -5.55 7.80 10.18
CA MET A 254 -5.90 8.54 8.97
C MET A 254 -4.72 8.67 8.00
N PHE A 255 -3.50 8.85 8.53
CA PHE A 255 -2.27 8.90 7.74
C PHE A 255 -1.79 7.51 7.31
N THR A 256 -1.67 6.57 8.26
CA THR A 256 -1.08 5.25 8.01
C THR A 256 -1.87 4.44 6.99
N ARG A 257 -3.20 4.51 7.02
CA ARG A 257 -4.04 3.86 6.00
C ARG A 257 -3.82 4.38 4.58
N ARG A 258 -3.28 5.60 4.43
CA ARG A 258 -2.94 6.22 3.15
C ARG A 258 -1.47 6.01 2.75
N GLY A 259 -0.75 5.17 3.49
CA GLY A 259 0.65 4.82 3.21
C GLY A 259 1.67 5.81 3.77
N PHE A 260 1.28 6.63 4.75
CA PHE A 260 2.20 7.57 5.41
C PHE A 260 2.75 7.02 6.74
N THR A 261 4.04 7.27 7.00
CA THR A 261 4.63 7.20 8.33
C THR A 261 4.54 8.57 8.99
N THR A 262 4.28 8.64 10.30
CA THR A 262 4.01 9.91 11.00
C THR A 262 4.86 10.16 12.24
N TRP A 263 5.05 11.44 12.56
CA TRP A 263 5.72 11.92 13.77
C TRP A 263 5.08 13.22 14.27
N VAL A 264 4.88 13.34 15.58
CA VAL A 264 4.48 14.61 16.20
C VAL A 264 5.72 15.46 16.48
N ARG A 265 5.84 16.63 15.84
CA ARG A 265 6.97 17.56 16.01
C ARG A 265 6.79 18.49 17.21
N VAL A 266 5.57 19.00 17.35
CA VAL A 266 5.16 19.90 18.43
C VAL A 266 3.76 19.47 18.84
N ALA A 267 3.49 19.47 20.14
CA ALA A 267 2.15 19.39 20.69
C ALA A 267 2.04 20.40 21.82
N LYS A 268 0.94 21.14 21.85
CA LYS A 268 0.60 22.09 22.93
C LYS A 268 -0.86 21.96 23.25
N ARG A 269 -1.22 22.16 24.52
CA ARG A 269 -2.64 22.31 24.88
C ARG A 269 -3.01 23.78 24.83
N VAL A 270 -4.02 24.08 24.04
CA VAL A 270 -4.56 25.44 23.89
C VAL A 270 -5.99 25.46 24.40
N MET A 271 -6.39 26.62 24.90
CA MET A 271 -7.78 26.83 25.31
C MET A 271 -8.68 26.78 24.07
N GLN A 272 -9.82 26.11 24.17
CA GLN A 272 -10.82 26.10 23.10
C GLN A 272 -11.40 27.50 22.93
N ALA A 273 -11.48 27.96 21.67
CA ALA A 273 -12.10 29.24 21.36
C ALA A 273 -13.58 29.26 21.80
N ALA A 274 -14.02 30.37 22.37
CA ALA A 274 -15.32 30.49 23.03
C ALA A 274 -16.51 30.39 22.06
N ASP A 275 -16.27 30.65 20.77
CA ASP A 275 -17.24 30.58 19.68
C ASP A 275 -17.34 29.20 19.03
N THR A 276 -16.46 28.25 19.38
CA THR A 276 -16.49 26.90 18.82
C THR A 276 -17.55 26.04 19.48
N ASP A 277 -18.56 25.65 18.71
CA ASP A 277 -19.59 24.72 19.18
C ASP A 277 -19.08 23.26 19.20
N ILE A 278 -18.99 22.67 20.40
CA ILE A 278 -18.60 21.26 20.59
C ILE A 278 -19.78 20.29 20.71
N ARG A 279 -21.04 20.76 20.67
CA ARG A 279 -22.23 19.90 20.71
C ARG A 279 -22.24 18.84 19.59
N PRO A 280 -21.80 19.14 18.35
CA PRO A 280 -21.68 18.11 17.31
C PRO A 280 -20.77 16.95 17.72
N LEU A 281 -19.69 17.22 18.48
CA LEU A 281 -18.76 16.19 18.94
C LEU A 281 -19.38 15.28 20.02
N VAL A 282 -20.25 15.82 20.88
CA VAL A 282 -21.01 15.02 21.86
C VAL A 282 -21.97 14.05 21.16
N VAL A 283 -22.66 14.53 20.12
CA VAL A 283 -23.56 13.68 19.31
C VAL A 283 -22.77 12.58 18.61
N LEU A 284 -21.58 12.90 18.07
CA LEU A 284 -20.69 11.94 17.44
C LEU A 284 -20.16 10.90 18.44
N GLU A 285 -19.75 11.33 19.64
CA GLU A 285 -19.31 10.45 20.73
C GLU A 285 -20.39 9.43 21.11
N GLN A 286 -21.65 9.88 21.22
CA GLN A 286 -22.79 9.00 21.52
C GLN A 286 -23.10 8.02 20.39
N ARG A 287 -23.06 8.48 19.13
CA ARG A 287 -23.35 7.65 17.94
C ARG A 287 -22.29 6.60 17.68
N THR A 288 -21.02 6.97 17.80
CA THR A 288 -19.87 6.13 17.38
C THR A 288 -19.24 5.36 18.54
N ARG A 289 -19.58 5.70 19.79
CA ARG A 289 -18.91 5.23 21.02
C ARG A 289 -17.41 5.54 21.09
N ARG A 290 -16.89 6.42 20.22
CA ARG A 290 -15.50 6.90 20.22
C ARG A 290 -15.38 8.08 21.17
N GLU A 291 -14.33 8.08 21.98
CA GLU A 291 -14.06 9.16 22.94
C GLU A 291 -13.30 10.29 22.24
N PHE A 292 -13.77 11.52 22.40
CA PHE A 292 -12.98 12.71 22.04
C PHE A 292 -12.15 13.15 23.25
N GLU A 293 -11.01 13.78 22.99
CA GLU A 293 -10.04 14.21 23.99
C GLU A 293 -10.07 15.73 24.22
N PHE A 294 -10.58 16.12 25.38
CA PHE A 294 -10.50 17.48 25.94
C PHE A 294 -9.72 17.47 27.25
N PHE A 295 -9.40 18.63 27.82
CA PHE A 295 -8.64 18.73 29.07
C PHE A 295 -9.21 19.86 29.94
N MET A 296 -9.11 19.69 31.27
CA MET A 296 -9.56 20.70 32.23
C MET A 296 -8.59 21.87 32.38
N ASP A 297 -7.32 21.68 32.01
CA ASP A 297 -6.26 22.68 32.02
C ASP A 297 -5.13 22.32 31.03
N ALA A 298 -4.19 23.23 30.78
CA ALA A 298 -3.10 23.03 29.82
C ALA A 298 -2.12 21.88 30.19
N HIS A 299 -2.04 21.52 31.47
CA HIS A 299 -1.14 20.53 32.03
C HIS A 299 -1.87 19.27 32.54
N SER A 300 -3.21 19.18 32.41
CA SER A 300 -3.97 18.00 32.85
C SER A 300 -3.37 16.72 32.24
N PRO A 301 -3.03 15.68 33.03
CA PRO A 301 -2.39 14.49 32.48
C PRO A 301 -3.37 13.63 31.66
N GLU A 302 -4.65 13.65 32.02
CA GLU A 302 -5.69 12.79 31.45
C GLU A 302 -6.75 13.60 30.69
N PRO A 303 -7.32 13.05 29.60
CA PRO A 303 -8.37 13.71 28.86
C PRO A 303 -9.77 13.53 29.48
N LEU A 304 -10.67 14.46 29.15
CA LEU A 304 -12.10 14.39 29.32
C LEU A 304 -12.77 14.02 28.00
N ARG A 305 -13.83 13.22 28.10
CA ARG A 305 -14.76 12.94 26.99
C ARG A 305 -15.56 14.18 26.59
N ALA A 306 -16.07 14.22 25.36
CA ALA A 306 -16.81 15.37 24.84
C ALA A 306 -18.03 15.73 25.72
N ALA A 307 -18.80 14.73 26.14
CA ALA A 307 -19.99 14.96 26.98
C ALA A 307 -19.63 15.65 28.32
N THR A 308 -18.55 15.20 28.96
CA THR A 308 -18.05 15.77 30.21
C THR A 308 -17.50 17.18 29.98
N ALA A 309 -16.77 17.40 28.88
CA ALA A 309 -16.24 18.70 28.51
C ALA A 309 -17.36 19.73 28.26
N LEU A 310 -18.46 19.34 27.60
CA LEU A 310 -19.62 20.21 27.41
C LEU A 310 -20.29 20.59 28.73
N GLY A 311 -20.43 19.63 29.66
CA GLY A 311 -20.94 19.90 31.00
C GLY A 311 -20.05 20.89 31.77
N TRP A 312 -18.73 20.70 31.70
CA TRP A 312 -17.73 21.59 32.30
C TRP A 312 -17.79 23.01 31.74
N LEU A 313 -17.90 23.13 30.41
CA LEU A 313 -18.06 24.40 29.72
C LEU A 313 -19.37 25.11 30.12
N THR A 314 -20.47 24.36 30.22
CA THR A 314 -21.78 24.88 30.65
C THR A 314 -21.77 25.39 32.09
N ALA A 315 -20.90 24.82 32.94
CA ALA A 315 -20.67 25.28 34.31
C ALA A 315 -19.82 26.57 34.40
N GLY A 316 -19.42 27.15 33.26
CA GLY A 316 -18.66 28.40 33.19
C GLY A 316 -17.14 28.22 33.26
N HIS A 317 -16.64 26.99 33.10
CA HIS A 317 -15.21 26.72 33.10
C HIS A 317 -14.66 26.54 31.67
N PRO A 318 -13.46 27.06 31.37
CA PRO A 318 -12.81 26.80 30.09
C PRO A 318 -12.45 25.32 29.91
N ILE A 319 -12.29 24.91 28.65
CA ILE A 319 -11.75 23.60 28.24
C ILE A 319 -10.52 23.79 27.35
N TRP A 320 -9.65 22.81 27.35
CA TRP A 320 -8.43 22.77 26.52
C TRP A 320 -8.46 21.56 25.60
N HIS A 321 -7.72 21.62 24.50
CA HIS A 321 -7.45 20.48 23.64
C HIS A 321 -6.01 20.54 23.15
N GLU A 322 -5.46 19.39 22.76
CA GLU A 322 -4.14 19.34 22.14
C GLU A 322 -4.22 19.91 20.71
N VAL A 323 -3.22 20.69 20.32
CA VAL A 323 -2.92 21.07 18.94
C VAL A 323 -1.52 20.60 18.65
N ALA A 324 -1.38 19.80 17.61
CA ALA A 324 -0.14 19.13 17.27
C ALA A 324 0.22 19.33 15.81
N VAL A 325 1.50 19.56 15.55
CA VAL A 325 2.07 19.57 14.20
C VAL A 325 2.57 18.18 13.89
N TRP A 326 1.86 17.51 13.00
CA TRP A 326 2.16 16.18 12.50
C TRP A 326 3.01 16.29 11.25
N GLU A 327 4.19 15.69 11.27
CA GLU A 327 4.95 15.40 10.06
C GLU A 327 4.58 14.02 9.55
N ALA A 328 4.39 13.90 8.24
CA ALA A 328 4.15 12.66 7.54
C ALA A 328 5.04 12.53 6.31
N ARG A 329 5.45 11.31 6.00
CA ARG A 329 6.19 10.94 4.78
C ARG A 329 5.62 9.66 4.19
N LEU A 330 5.63 9.55 2.87
CA LEU A 330 5.26 8.30 2.21
C LEU A 330 6.21 7.18 2.65
N ALA A 331 5.65 6.08 3.16
CA ALA A 331 6.44 4.93 3.59
C ALA A 331 7.11 4.22 2.41
N LEU A 332 6.37 4.09 1.30
CA LEU A 332 6.78 3.42 0.07
C LEU A 332 6.41 4.30 -1.15
N PRO A 333 7.14 5.39 -1.41
CA PRO A 333 6.74 6.38 -2.42
C PRO A 333 6.58 5.79 -3.82
N ARG A 334 7.52 4.91 -4.23
CA ARG A 334 7.51 4.29 -5.57
C ARG A 334 6.29 3.41 -5.75
N GLU A 335 6.05 2.49 -4.83
CA GLU A 335 4.96 1.52 -4.88
C GLU A 335 3.59 2.22 -4.73
N THR A 336 3.50 3.23 -3.85
CA THR A 336 2.28 4.03 -3.67
C THR A 336 1.89 4.78 -4.94
N LEU A 337 2.87 5.43 -5.60
CA LEU A 337 2.63 6.14 -6.86
C LEU A 337 2.29 5.19 -8.00
N ALA A 338 2.95 4.02 -8.06
CA ALA A 338 2.66 2.98 -9.05
C ALA A 338 1.22 2.46 -8.90
N LEU A 339 0.78 2.17 -7.67
CA LEU A 339 -0.60 1.75 -7.40
C LEU A 339 -1.62 2.81 -7.84
N ARG A 340 -1.40 4.08 -7.49
CA ARG A 340 -2.29 5.18 -7.88
C ARG A 340 -2.39 5.34 -9.40
N ALA A 341 -1.27 5.22 -10.11
CA ALA A 341 -1.26 5.22 -11.56
C ALA A 341 -2.05 4.04 -12.13
N ALA A 342 -1.83 2.83 -11.61
CA ALA A 342 -2.52 1.63 -12.04
C ALA A 342 -4.04 1.70 -11.78
N LEU A 343 -4.49 2.23 -10.64
CA LEU A 343 -5.92 2.43 -10.33
C LEU A 343 -6.60 3.40 -11.32
N ARG A 344 -5.90 4.45 -11.76
CA ARG A 344 -6.40 5.34 -12.81
C ARG A 344 -6.50 4.65 -14.16
N GLU A 345 -5.48 3.89 -14.54
CA GLU A 345 -5.48 3.14 -15.80
C GLU A 345 -6.60 2.10 -15.84
N LEU A 346 -6.89 1.49 -14.69
CA LEU A 346 -7.99 0.54 -14.49
C LEU A 346 -9.38 1.21 -14.54
N GLY A 347 -9.46 2.54 -14.36
CA GLY A 347 -10.72 3.28 -14.36
C GLY A 347 -11.43 3.32 -13.00
N VAL A 348 -10.76 2.97 -11.91
CA VAL A 348 -11.31 2.97 -10.53
C VAL A 348 -10.47 3.82 -9.55
N PRO A 349 -10.15 5.08 -9.86
CA PRO A 349 -9.31 5.91 -8.99
C PRO A 349 -9.91 6.15 -7.61
N GLY A 350 -11.24 6.08 -7.46
CA GLY A 350 -11.93 6.23 -6.17
C GLY A 350 -11.64 5.11 -5.17
N LEU A 351 -11.25 3.92 -5.66
CA LEU A 351 -10.89 2.79 -4.79
C LEU A 351 -9.74 3.15 -3.83
N GLN A 352 -8.86 4.07 -4.24
CA GLN A 352 -7.75 4.58 -3.44
C GLN A 352 -8.18 5.12 -2.06
N GLU A 353 -9.37 5.71 -1.95
CA GLU A 353 -9.90 6.30 -0.72
C GLU A 353 -10.39 5.21 0.26
N GLU A 354 -10.73 4.04 -0.26
CA GLU A 354 -11.21 2.89 0.50
C GLU A 354 -10.07 1.98 0.96
N LEU A 355 -8.96 1.95 0.21
CA LEU A 355 -7.80 1.13 0.53
C LEU A 355 -7.23 1.46 1.92
N ASP A 356 -6.61 0.43 2.49
CA ASP A 356 -5.86 0.51 3.72
C ASP A 356 -4.44 -0.01 3.49
N LEU A 357 -3.50 0.92 3.38
CA LEU A 357 -2.09 0.66 3.12
C LEU A 357 -1.25 0.62 4.41
N ALA A 358 -1.89 0.59 5.59
CA ALA A 358 -1.16 0.55 6.85
C ALA A 358 -0.33 -0.74 6.94
N ASN A 359 0.95 -0.60 7.30
CA ASN A 359 1.89 -1.71 7.48
C ASN A 359 2.13 -2.60 6.23
N ALA A 360 1.66 -2.20 5.04
CA ALA A 360 1.88 -2.97 3.82
C ALA A 360 3.39 -3.01 3.49
N PRO A 361 4.02 -4.20 3.40
CA PRO A 361 5.42 -4.31 3.00
C PRO A 361 5.59 -3.99 1.49
N PRO A 362 6.81 -3.63 1.05
CA PRO A 362 7.10 -3.32 -0.35
C PRO A 362 6.64 -4.40 -1.33
N GLU A 363 6.80 -5.66 -0.95
CA GLU A 363 6.43 -6.82 -1.75
C GLU A 363 4.91 -6.90 -1.95
N GLN A 364 4.11 -6.60 -0.91
CA GLN A 364 2.66 -6.55 -1.02
C GLN A 364 2.25 -5.42 -1.95
N LEU A 365 2.67 -4.19 -1.65
CA LEU A 365 2.19 -3.01 -2.36
C LEU A 365 2.61 -3.03 -3.84
N GLY A 366 3.83 -3.48 -4.13
CA GLY A 366 4.29 -3.66 -5.49
C GLY A 366 3.53 -4.78 -6.24
N PHE A 367 3.09 -5.84 -5.54
CA PHE A 367 2.25 -6.87 -6.15
C PHE A 367 0.86 -6.32 -6.47
N VAL A 368 0.24 -5.56 -5.56
CA VAL A 368 -1.06 -4.93 -5.82
C VAL A 368 -0.98 -3.97 -7.00
N ALA A 369 0.07 -3.15 -7.09
CA ALA A 369 0.28 -2.27 -8.23
C ALA A 369 0.39 -3.05 -9.55
N ALA A 370 1.19 -4.11 -9.59
CA ALA A 370 1.36 -4.95 -10.78
C ALA A 370 0.08 -5.73 -11.15
N LEU A 371 -0.66 -6.24 -10.16
CA LEU A 371 -1.95 -6.88 -10.35
C LEU A 371 -2.95 -5.89 -10.96
N THR A 372 -3.03 -4.68 -10.41
CA THR A 372 -3.92 -3.62 -10.89
C THR A 372 -3.58 -3.22 -12.33
N GLU A 373 -2.30 -3.06 -12.65
CA GLU A 373 -1.83 -2.78 -14.01
C GLU A 373 -2.18 -3.91 -14.99
N ARG A 374 -2.01 -5.18 -14.56
CA ARG A 374 -2.38 -6.34 -15.37
C ARG A 374 -3.87 -6.36 -15.67
N LEU A 375 -4.70 -6.12 -14.65
CA LEU A 375 -6.16 -6.06 -14.78
C LEU A 375 -6.64 -4.86 -15.60
N ALA A 376 -5.93 -3.73 -15.56
CA ALA A 376 -6.23 -2.57 -16.40
C ALA A 376 -6.05 -2.88 -17.89
N ARG A 377 -5.02 -3.68 -18.24
CA ARG A 377 -4.74 -4.10 -19.62
C ARG A 377 -5.68 -5.21 -20.08
N ALA A 378 -5.95 -6.17 -19.21
CA ALA A 378 -6.81 -7.31 -19.46
C ALA A 378 -7.53 -7.71 -18.16
N PRO A 379 -8.80 -7.30 -17.96
CA PRO A 379 -9.55 -7.55 -16.73
C PRO A 379 -10.06 -9.00 -16.68
N LEU A 380 -9.20 -9.98 -16.95
CA LEU A 380 -9.50 -11.39 -17.03
C LEU A 380 -8.72 -12.14 -15.95
N LEU A 381 -9.32 -13.20 -15.41
CA LEU A 381 -8.65 -14.13 -14.51
C LEU A 381 -8.72 -15.55 -15.13
N PRO A 382 -7.78 -15.87 -16.06
CA PRO A 382 -7.78 -17.16 -16.74
C PRO A 382 -7.43 -18.29 -15.78
N TYR A 383 -7.70 -19.53 -16.17
CA TYR A 383 -7.17 -20.69 -15.46
C TYR A 383 -5.70 -20.90 -15.83
N ALA A 384 -4.84 -21.07 -14.83
CA ALA A 384 -3.46 -21.47 -15.05
C ALA A 384 -3.38 -22.87 -15.70
N HIS A 385 -2.31 -23.12 -16.44
CA HIS A 385 -2.00 -24.44 -16.99
C HIS A 385 -1.83 -25.49 -15.87
N GLU A 386 -2.13 -26.76 -16.16
CA GLU A 386 -2.11 -27.84 -15.15
C GLU A 386 -0.73 -28.05 -14.51
N SER A 387 0.33 -27.70 -15.23
CA SER A 387 1.73 -27.74 -14.79
C SER A 387 2.33 -26.36 -14.48
N GLY A 388 1.49 -25.32 -14.43
CA GLY A 388 1.88 -23.92 -14.34
C GLY A 388 2.25 -23.29 -15.67
N ASP A 389 1.95 -22.01 -15.80
CA ASP A 389 2.13 -21.28 -17.05
C ASP A 389 3.60 -21.26 -17.47
N ARG A 390 3.81 -21.27 -18.78
CA ARG A 390 5.16 -21.34 -19.34
C ARG A 390 6.04 -20.17 -18.87
N SER A 391 5.46 -18.98 -18.72
CA SER A 391 6.12 -17.78 -18.22
C SER A 391 6.72 -17.97 -16.83
N LEU A 392 5.93 -18.52 -15.89
CA LEU A 392 6.43 -18.81 -14.54
C LEU A 392 7.55 -19.85 -14.60
N ARG A 393 7.34 -20.97 -15.30
CA ARG A 393 8.35 -22.04 -15.41
C ARG A 393 9.67 -21.53 -15.98
N GLN A 394 9.63 -20.63 -16.97
CA GLN A 394 10.83 -19.99 -17.52
C GLN A 394 11.53 -19.08 -16.50
N LEU A 395 10.78 -18.31 -15.71
CA LEU A 395 11.35 -17.47 -14.65
C LEU A 395 12.01 -18.33 -13.57
N VAL A 396 11.37 -19.41 -13.14
CA VAL A 396 11.94 -20.38 -12.18
C VAL A 396 13.21 -21.03 -12.74
N ALA A 397 13.18 -21.53 -13.98
CA ALA A 397 14.36 -22.12 -14.62
C ALA A 397 15.54 -21.14 -14.68
N ARG A 398 15.27 -19.88 -15.07
CA ARG A 398 16.27 -18.81 -15.10
C ARG A 398 16.80 -18.47 -13.71
N TYR A 399 15.93 -18.42 -12.70
CA TYR A 399 16.31 -18.20 -11.31
C TYR A 399 17.24 -19.32 -10.82
N LEU A 400 16.85 -20.58 -11.00
CA LEU A 400 17.64 -21.74 -10.60
C LEU A 400 19.01 -21.80 -11.28
N GLY A 401 19.05 -21.58 -12.60
CA GLY A 401 20.31 -21.55 -13.34
C GLY A 401 21.21 -20.38 -12.93
N ARG A 402 20.62 -19.22 -12.58
CA ARG A 402 21.38 -18.02 -12.24
C ARG A 402 21.94 -18.01 -10.83
N PHE A 403 21.17 -18.48 -9.85
CA PHE A 403 21.53 -18.40 -8.44
C PHE A 403 22.16 -19.70 -7.93
N PHE A 404 21.87 -20.83 -8.55
CA PHE A 404 22.34 -22.15 -8.09
C PHE A 404 23.07 -22.98 -9.15
N ASP A 405 23.28 -22.45 -10.36
CA ASP A 405 23.85 -23.19 -11.51
C ASP A 405 23.04 -24.46 -11.90
N LEU A 406 21.80 -24.56 -11.41
CA LEU A 406 20.91 -25.67 -11.71
C LEU A 406 20.18 -25.39 -13.03
N ARG A 407 20.69 -26.00 -14.11
CA ARG A 407 20.18 -25.80 -15.47
C ARG A 407 19.07 -26.79 -15.80
N LEU A 408 17.84 -26.29 -15.85
CA LEU A 408 16.63 -27.02 -16.23
C LEU A 408 15.98 -26.37 -17.46
N SER A 409 15.34 -27.16 -18.32
CA SER A 409 14.33 -26.62 -19.24
C SER A 409 13.03 -26.30 -18.50
N GLU A 410 12.23 -25.35 -19.01
CA GLU A 410 10.89 -25.09 -18.46
C GLU A 410 10.01 -26.35 -18.45
N GLU A 411 10.25 -27.28 -19.37
CA GLU A 411 9.56 -28.56 -19.50
C GLU A 411 9.86 -29.53 -18.34
N GLU A 412 10.96 -29.32 -17.63
CA GLU A 412 11.39 -30.15 -16.50
C GLU A 412 10.90 -29.60 -15.16
N ILE A 413 10.07 -28.56 -15.21
CA ILE A 413 9.48 -27.91 -14.04
C ILE A 413 7.99 -28.18 -14.07
N PHE A 414 7.47 -28.77 -12.99
CA PHE A 414 6.03 -28.84 -12.77
C PHE A 414 5.69 -27.98 -11.57
N VAL A 415 4.77 -27.07 -11.75
CA VAL A 415 4.23 -26.24 -10.68
C VAL A 415 2.91 -26.85 -10.22
N ALA A 416 2.75 -26.98 -8.91
CA ALA A 416 1.55 -27.47 -8.26
C ALA A 416 1.08 -26.42 -7.22
N PRO A 417 -0.14 -26.53 -6.68
CA PRO A 417 -0.59 -25.67 -5.58
C PRO A 417 0.12 -26.06 -4.27
N GLU A 418 -0.59 -26.44 -3.21
CA GLU A 418 0.00 -26.81 -1.93
C GLU A 418 0.78 -28.14 -2.04
N ARG A 419 1.82 -28.30 -1.22
CA ARG A 419 2.71 -29.47 -1.25
C ARG A 419 1.98 -30.78 -0.99
N GLU A 420 0.95 -30.76 -0.16
CA GLU A 420 0.09 -31.93 0.09
C GLU A 420 -0.60 -32.37 -1.20
N GLN A 421 -1.18 -31.43 -1.96
CA GLN A 421 -1.82 -31.72 -3.23
C GLN A 421 -0.81 -32.15 -4.30
N ALA A 422 0.40 -31.57 -4.30
CA ALA A 422 1.49 -31.99 -5.17
C ALA A 422 1.88 -33.46 -4.93
N VAL A 423 2.03 -33.86 -3.65
CA VAL A 423 2.31 -35.24 -3.27
C VAL A 423 1.14 -36.15 -3.60
N TYR A 424 -0.11 -35.72 -3.36
CA TYR A 424 -1.29 -36.50 -3.72
C TYR A 424 -1.35 -36.78 -5.22
N SER A 425 -1.14 -35.76 -6.07
CA SER A 425 -1.08 -35.90 -7.53
C SER A 425 0.05 -36.85 -7.94
N LEU A 426 1.23 -36.72 -7.34
CA LEU A 426 2.36 -37.61 -7.59
C LEU A 426 2.04 -39.08 -7.26
N LEU A 427 1.41 -39.33 -6.11
CA LEU A 427 0.98 -40.67 -5.71
C LEU A 427 -0.09 -41.22 -6.65
N LEU A 428 -1.07 -40.41 -7.07
CA LEU A 428 -2.05 -40.82 -8.07
C LEU A 428 -1.40 -41.19 -9.42
N SER A 429 -0.38 -40.44 -9.86
CA SER A 429 0.36 -40.70 -11.10
C SER A 429 1.21 -41.96 -11.04
N THR A 430 1.72 -42.34 -9.87
CA THR A 430 2.77 -43.35 -9.72
C THR A 430 2.32 -44.64 -9.02
N CYS A 431 1.28 -44.57 -8.19
CA CYS A 431 0.78 -45.66 -7.36
C CYS A 431 -0.67 -46.07 -7.68
N ASP A 432 -0.98 -47.32 -7.41
CA ASP A 432 -2.32 -47.88 -7.25
C ASP A 432 -2.57 -48.18 -5.75
N GLU A 433 -3.82 -48.41 -5.38
CA GLU A 433 -4.19 -48.76 -4.00
C GLU A 433 -3.42 -50.00 -3.49
N GLY A 434 -2.90 -49.90 -2.27
CA GLY A 434 -2.10 -50.95 -1.62
C GLY A 434 -0.60 -50.94 -1.96
N ASP A 435 -0.15 -50.12 -2.93
CA ASP A 435 1.27 -49.98 -3.22
C ASP A 435 2.06 -49.43 -2.01
N GLY A 436 3.29 -49.90 -1.84
CA GLY A 436 4.15 -49.47 -0.73
C GLY A 436 4.76 -48.09 -0.95
N VAL A 437 4.70 -47.22 0.07
CA VAL A 437 5.38 -45.92 0.10
C VAL A 437 6.20 -45.79 1.37
N LEU A 438 7.47 -45.45 1.25
CA LEU A 438 8.35 -45.16 2.39
C LEU A 438 8.35 -43.65 2.65
N VAL A 439 8.14 -43.21 3.90
CA VAL A 439 8.06 -41.77 4.23
C VAL A 439 8.92 -41.45 5.45
N SER A 440 9.80 -40.45 5.36
CA SER A 440 10.56 -39.97 6.51
C SER A 440 9.65 -39.50 7.66
N HIS A 441 10.08 -39.76 8.90
CA HIS A 441 9.31 -39.45 10.09
C HIS A 441 8.86 -37.98 10.17
N ASN A 442 9.74 -37.04 9.81
CA ASN A 442 9.44 -35.61 9.77
C ASN A 442 8.38 -35.21 8.70
N LEU A 443 8.23 -36.00 7.63
CA LEU A 443 7.27 -35.75 6.57
C LEU A 443 5.93 -36.47 6.79
N HIS A 444 5.90 -37.51 7.63
CA HIS A 444 4.69 -38.30 7.83
C HIS A 444 3.52 -37.46 8.34
N ALA A 445 3.75 -36.58 9.31
CA ALA A 445 2.68 -35.72 9.85
C ALA A 445 2.14 -34.73 8.80
N VAL A 446 2.98 -34.29 7.86
CA VAL A 446 2.59 -33.39 6.76
C VAL A 446 1.74 -34.14 5.74
N TYR A 447 2.13 -35.37 5.38
CA TYR A 447 1.49 -36.09 4.26
C TYR A 447 0.49 -37.17 4.67
N ALA A 448 0.27 -37.43 5.96
CA ALA A 448 -0.66 -38.45 6.43
C ALA A 448 -2.06 -38.37 5.77
N PRO A 449 -2.73 -37.19 5.67
CA PRO A 449 -4.05 -37.10 5.06
C PRO A 449 -4.05 -37.53 3.59
N VAL A 450 -3.02 -37.16 2.83
CA VAL A 450 -2.94 -37.46 1.40
C VAL A 450 -2.46 -38.88 1.12
N LEU A 451 -1.63 -39.46 2.00
CA LEU A 451 -1.24 -40.86 1.95
C LEU A 451 -2.45 -41.78 2.18
N ASP A 452 -3.27 -41.47 3.19
CA ASP A 452 -4.51 -42.20 3.47
C ASP A 452 -5.50 -42.06 2.31
N LYS A 453 -5.68 -40.83 1.80
CA LYS A 453 -6.54 -40.55 0.64
C LYS A 453 -6.10 -41.30 -0.62
N ALA A 454 -4.79 -41.46 -0.83
CA ALA A 454 -4.24 -42.22 -1.96
C ALA A 454 -4.41 -43.74 -1.79
N GLY A 455 -4.73 -44.23 -0.59
CA GLY A 455 -4.92 -45.65 -0.31
C GLY A 455 -3.62 -46.47 -0.39
N VAL A 456 -2.46 -45.84 -0.16
CA VAL A 456 -1.15 -46.50 -0.22
C VAL A 456 -0.79 -47.15 1.12
N ARG A 457 0.07 -48.17 1.08
CA ARG A 457 0.62 -48.82 2.27
C ARG A 457 1.87 -48.08 2.74
N VAL A 458 1.70 -47.25 3.76
CA VAL A 458 2.78 -46.39 4.31
C VAL A 458 3.72 -47.18 5.23
N THR A 459 5.01 -47.00 5.03
CA THR A 459 6.06 -47.38 5.98
C THR A 459 6.80 -46.11 6.42
N VAL A 460 6.75 -45.79 7.71
CA VAL A 460 7.45 -44.61 8.25
C VAL A 460 8.89 -44.98 8.60
N THR A 461 9.85 -44.22 8.08
CA THR A 461 11.31 -44.41 8.32
C THR A 461 11.88 -43.33 9.23
N HIS A 462 13.10 -43.53 9.71
CA HIS A 462 13.90 -42.51 10.40
C HIS A 462 14.27 -41.33 9.48
N ASN A 463 14.82 -40.26 10.06
CA ASN A 463 15.32 -39.09 9.30
C ASN A 463 16.81 -39.24 8.91
N THR A 464 17.52 -40.22 9.46
CA THR A 464 18.95 -40.47 9.18
C THR A 464 19.10 -41.19 7.84
N LEU A 465 19.96 -40.69 6.92
CA LEU A 465 20.07 -41.27 5.57
C LEU A 465 20.54 -42.73 5.59
N GLY A 466 21.46 -43.08 6.51
CA GLY A 466 21.96 -44.45 6.63
C GLY A 466 20.88 -45.46 7.03
N GLU A 467 19.96 -45.08 7.91
CA GLU A 467 18.83 -45.92 8.35
C GLU A 467 17.75 -45.99 7.25
N ILE A 468 17.48 -44.87 6.57
CA ILE A 468 16.59 -44.82 5.40
C ILE A 468 17.08 -45.80 4.33
N ARG A 469 18.39 -45.84 4.04
CA ARG A 469 18.94 -46.78 3.05
C ARG A 469 18.71 -48.24 3.46
N GLN A 470 18.91 -48.59 4.73
CA GLN A 470 18.68 -49.95 5.22
C GLN A 470 17.20 -50.35 5.11
N LEU A 471 16.29 -49.46 5.49
CA LEU A 471 14.86 -49.69 5.40
C LEU A 471 14.38 -49.75 3.95
N LEU A 472 14.90 -48.88 3.07
CA LEU A 472 14.61 -48.92 1.64
C LEU A 472 14.89 -50.30 1.06
N SER A 473 16.02 -50.91 1.39
CA SER A 473 16.38 -52.26 0.94
C SER A 473 15.54 -53.38 1.57
N ALA A 474 14.93 -53.16 2.74
CA ALA A 474 14.16 -54.18 3.46
C ALA A 474 12.67 -54.24 3.05
N PHE A 475 12.09 -53.13 2.61
CA PHE A 475 10.67 -53.02 2.28
C PHE A 475 10.42 -52.98 0.77
N ASP A 476 9.30 -53.55 0.34
CA ASP A 476 8.80 -53.44 -1.03
C ASP A 476 7.97 -52.16 -1.17
N VAL A 477 8.56 -51.15 -1.83
CA VAL A 477 8.00 -49.81 -2.01
C VAL A 477 8.22 -49.33 -3.44
N LYS A 478 7.31 -48.50 -3.95
CA LYS A 478 7.40 -47.86 -5.27
C LYS A 478 7.89 -46.42 -5.21
N VAL A 479 7.58 -45.72 -4.12
CA VAL A 479 7.91 -44.32 -3.91
C VAL A 479 8.52 -44.14 -2.53
N VAL A 480 9.53 -43.27 -2.44
CA VAL A 480 10.13 -42.82 -1.18
C VAL A 480 9.98 -41.31 -1.09
N LEU A 481 9.33 -40.82 -0.04
CA LEU A 481 9.27 -39.41 0.32
C LEU A 481 10.26 -39.16 1.46
N LEU A 482 11.30 -38.36 1.23
CA LEU A 482 12.31 -38.10 2.26
C LEU A 482 12.73 -36.64 2.30
N ALA A 483 13.14 -36.16 3.47
CA ALA A 483 13.73 -34.84 3.67
C ALA A 483 15.14 -35.00 4.23
N VAL A 484 16.08 -34.16 3.77
CA VAL A 484 17.49 -34.25 4.18
C VAL A 484 17.80 -33.21 5.24
N GLU A 485 17.94 -33.69 6.49
CA GLU A 485 18.27 -32.83 7.62
C GLU A 485 19.62 -32.11 7.43
N PRO A 486 19.78 -30.87 7.92
CA PRO A 486 21.00 -30.08 7.70
C PRO A 486 22.30 -30.78 8.14
N GLY A 487 22.24 -31.60 9.19
CA GLY A 487 23.37 -32.39 9.68
C GLY A 487 23.86 -33.46 8.69
N GLU A 488 22.96 -34.01 7.88
CA GLU A 488 23.25 -35.08 6.91
C GLU A 488 23.82 -34.51 5.59
N ARG A 489 23.65 -33.19 5.34
CA ARG A 489 24.10 -32.52 4.10
C ARG A 489 25.62 -32.39 3.96
N ALA A 490 26.36 -32.60 5.05
CA ALA A 490 27.82 -32.53 5.03
C ALA A 490 28.46 -33.65 4.19
N SER A 491 27.76 -34.79 4.04
CA SER A 491 28.22 -35.93 3.24
C SER A 491 27.08 -36.51 2.40
N MET A 492 27.06 -36.14 1.12
CA MET A 492 26.05 -36.63 0.17
C MET A 492 26.25 -38.09 -0.27
N ALA A 493 27.21 -38.82 0.31
CA ALA A 493 27.51 -40.20 -0.03
C ALA A 493 26.35 -41.16 0.26
N GLU A 494 25.69 -40.98 1.41
CA GLU A 494 24.54 -41.80 1.78
C GLU A 494 23.33 -41.53 0.87
N LEU A 495 23.08 -40.26 0.52
CA LEU A 495 22.04 -39.91 -0.45
C LEU A 495 22.32 -40.54 -1.83
N ARG A 496 23.57 -40.50 -2.32
CA ARG A 496 23.95 -41.22 -3.55
C ARG A 496 23.69 -42.72 -3.45
N GLY A 497 23.94 -43.31 -2.27
CA GLY A 497 23.65 -44.71 -2.00
C GLY A 497 22.15 -45.04 -2.06
N ILE A 498 21.29 -44.17 -1.50
CA ILE A 498 19.83 -44.28 -1.60
C ILE A 498 19.39 -44.20 -3.06
N LEU A 499 19.90 -43.22 -3.80
CA LEU A 499 19.55 -43.04 -5.22
C LEU A 499 19.95 -44.25 -6.06
N ALA A 500 21.15 -44.82 -5.86
CA ALA A 500 21.60 -46.00 -6.60
C ALA A 500 20.79 -47.27 -6.27
N GLU A 501 20.40 -47.45 -5.00
CA GLU A 501 19.51 -48.53 -4.58
C GLU A 501 18.12 -48.38 -5.21
N ALA A 502 17.56 -47.17 -5.17
CA ALA A 502 16.27 -46.85 -5.73
C ALA A 502 16.24 -47.09 -7.24
N GLU A 503 17.28 -46.67 -7.97
CA GLU A 503 17.40 -46.89 -9.41
C GLU A 503 17.36 -48.37 -9.77
N ARG A 504 18.18 -49.18 -9.09
CA ARG A 504 18.24 -50.64 -9.31
C ARG A 504 16.89 -51.33 -9.11
N ARG A 505 16.02 -50.75 -8.28
CA ARG A 505 14.71 -51.30 -7.94
C ARG A 505 13.55 -50.61 -8.65
N GLY A 506 13.81 -49.59 -9.47
CA GLY A 506 12.78 -48.81 -10.15
C GLY A 506 11.89 -48.02 -9.19
N ILE A 507 12.47 -47.48 -8.11
CA ILE A 507 11.77 -46.71 -7.07
C ILE A 507 11.93 -45.22 -7.37
N LEU A 508 10.82 -44.47 -7.31
CA LEU A 508 10.85 -43.00 -7.40
C LEU A 508 11.24 -42.40 -6.05
N VAL A 509 12.23 -41.53 -6.04
CA VAL A 509 12.65 -40.78 -4.86
C VAL A 509 12.15 -39.34 -4.97
N VAL A 510 11.42 -38.88 -3.96
CA VAL A 510 10.97 -37.49 -3.82
C VAL A 510 11.69 -36.88 -2.62
N LEU A 511 12.52 -35.86 -2.87
CA LEU A 511 13.17 -35.07 -1.83
C LEU A 511 12.31 -33.85 -1.50
N ASP A 512 11.75 -33.78 -0.30
CA ASP A 512 11.05 -32.58 0.17
C ASP A 512 12.04 -31.63 0.86
N GLU A 513 12.23 -30.46 0.23
CA GLU A 513 13.10 -29.40 0.70
C GLU A 513 12.34 -28.13 1.13
N SER A 514 11.01 -28.22 1.25
CA SER A 514 10.13 -27.08 1.57
C SER A 514 10.54 -26.36 2.87
N ALA A 515 10.95 -27.12 3.89
CA ALA A 515 11.37 -26.55 5.17
C ALA A 515 12.67 -25.73 5.07
N PHE A 516 13.51 -26.00 4.08
CA PHE A 516 14.87 -25.47 3.99
C PHE A 516 15.07 -24.49 2.83
N PHE A 517 14.14 -24.45 1.87
CA PHE A 517 14.21 -23.53 0.75
C PHE A 517 13.72 -22.13 1.12
N ASN A 518 14.45 -21.10 0.69
CA ASN A 518 14.02 -19.71 0.71
C ASN A 518 14.21 -19.12 -0.69
N ILE A 519 13.24 -18.32 -1.13
CA ILE A 519 13.41 -17.50 -2.33
C ILE A 519 14.30 -16.31 -1.94
N THR A 520 15.54 -16.31 -2.40
CA THR A 520 16.53 -15.27 -2.05
C THR A 520 17.44 -14.94 -3.22
N ALA A 521 17.98 -13.72 -3.19
CA ALA A 521 19.08 -13.29 -4.06
C ALA A 521 20.47 -13.60 -3.47
N GLU A 522 20.52 -14.04 -2.21
CA GLU A 522 21.76 -14.36 -1.48
C GLU A 522 22.28 -15.76 -1.84
N VAL A 523 23.58 -15.97 -1.67
CA VAL A 523 24.19 -17.30 -1.82
C VAL A 523 24.02 -18.05 -0.50
N GLU A 524 23.06 -18.97 -0.46
CA GLU A 524 22.92 -19.88 0.68
C GLU A 524 23.92 -21.05 0.55
N PRO A 525 24.87 -21.21 1.50
CA PRO A 525 25.79 -22.34 1.45
C PRO A 525 25.05 -23.65 1.78
N ARG A 526 25.39 -24.73 1.06
CA ARG A 526 24.88 -26.10 1.31
C ARG A 526 23.40 -26.30 1.00
N THR A 527 22.88 -25.61 -0.02
CA THR A 527 21.59 -25.98 -0.61
C THR A 527 21.71 -27.30 -1.36
N LEU A 528 20.63 -28.08 -1.40
CA LEU A 528 20.56 -29.29 -2.21
C LEU A 528 20.66 -28.99 -3.71
N PHE A 529 20.46 -27.73 -4.14
CA PHE A 529 20.71 -27.30 -5.51
C PHE A 529 22.16 -27.44 -5.94
N GLU A 530 23.15 -27.16 -5.07
CA GLU A 530 24.56 -27.36 -5.42
C GLU A 530 24.86 -28.83 -5.74
N PHE A 531 24.23 -29.74 -4.99
CA PHE A 531 24.31 -31.17 -5.27
C PHE A 531 23.64 -31.50 -6.61
N LEU A 532 22.41 -31.03 -6.83
CA LEU A 532 21.69 -31.26 -8.09
C LEU A 532 22.43 -30.69 -9.31
N ALA A 533 23.08 -29.53 -9.19
CA ALA A 533 23.80 -28.88 -10.28
C ALA A 533 25.10 -29.60 -10.67
N ARG A 534 25.73 -30.31 -9.72
CA ARG A 534 27.02 -31.00 -9.92
C ARG A 534 26.88 -32.48 -10.25
N GLU A 535 25.80 -33.11 -9.83
CA GLU A 535 25.59 -34.54 -10.04
C GLU A 535 24.86 -34.83 -11.36
N PRO A 536 25.11 -35.98 -12.00
CA PRO A 536 24.25 -36.46 -13.07
C PRO A 536 22.82 -36.60 -12.54
N HIS A 537 21.85 -35.91 -13.14
CA HIS A 537 20.46 -35.93 -12.69
C HIS A 537 19.87 -37.35 -12.76
N PRO A 538 19.63 -38.01 -11.61
CA PRO A 538 19.03 -39.33 -11.60
C PRO A 538 17.60 -39.22 -12.11
N SER A 539 17.25 -40.07 -13.07
CA SER A 539 15.99 -39.98 -13.79
C SER A 539 14.75 -40.35 -12.95
N HIS A 540 14.99 -40.96 -11.79
CA HIS A 540 14.03 -41.35 -10.74
C HIS A 540 14.08 -40.44 -9.50
N LEU A 541 14.66 -39.24 -9.61
CA LEU A 541 14.71 -38.25 -8.54
C LEU A 541 13.86 -37.03 -8.90
N VAL A 542 12.89 -36.70 -8.04
CA VAL A 542 12.17 -35.44 -8.04
C VAL A 542 12.47 -34.71 -6.74
N VAL A 543 12.71 -33.41 -6.81
CA VAL A 543 12.84 -32.55 -5.63
C VAL A 543 11.62 -31.65 -5.58
N LEU A 544 10.98 -31.65 -4.42
CA LEU A 544 9.79 -30.90 -4.09
C LEU A 544 10.20 -29.70 -3.24
N TYR A 545 9.85 -28.51 -3.71
CA TYR A 545 10.02 -27.25 -3.01
C TYR A 545 8.66 -26.58 -2.83
N GLY A 546 8.02 -26.81 -1.69
CA GLY A 546 6.85 -26.05 -1.25
C GLY A 546 7.28 -24.66 -0.80
N LEU A 547 6.66 -23.63 -1.37
CA LEU A 547 6.91 -22.23 -1.06
C LEU A 547 6.10 -21.82 0.19
N ILE A 548 6.39 -22.46 1.32
CA ILE A 548 5.61 -22.38 2.57
C ILE A 548 5.97 -21.20 3.48
N LYS A 549 6.86 -20.31 3.03
CA LYS A 549 7.44 -19.21 3.84
C LYS A 549 7.02 -17.83 3.31
N ASN A 550 5.84 -17.76 2.71
CA ASN A 550 5.32 -16.51 2.18
C ASN A 550 4.93 -15.56 3.31
N ALA A 551 5.80 -14.60 3.63
CA ALA A 551 5.55 -13.63 4.70
C ALA A 551 4.50 -12.56 4.31
N VAL A 552 4.22 -12.40 3.01
CA VAL A 552 3.26 -11.41 2.50
C VAL A 552 1.84 -11.97 2.53
N PHE A 553 1.68 -13.18 2.00
CA PHE A 553 0.41 -13.92 1.97
C PHE A 553 0.64 -15.33 2.53
N PRO A 554 0.57 -15.53 3.86
CA PRO A 554 0.88 -16.82 4.49
C PRO A 554 0.07 -18.00 3.96
N ASP A 555 -1.16 -17.74 3.54
CA ASP A 555 -2.08 -18.74 2.98
C ASP A 555 -1.80 -19.03 1.49
N TRP A 556 -0.87 -18.32 0.85
CA TRP A 556 -0.53 -18.51 -0.56
C TRP A 556 0.68 -19.43 -0.71
N GLU A 557 0.39 -20.70 -0.93
CA GLU A 557 1.38 -21.73 -1.20
C GLU A 557 1.40 -22.11 -2.69
N LEU A 558 2.59 -22.42 -3.17
CA LEU A 558 2.85 -23.00 -4.49
C LEU A 558 4.00 -24.00 -4.32
N THR A 559 3.99 -25.06 -5.11
CA THR A 559 5.00 -26.13 -5.01
C THR A 559 5.72 -26.31 -6.34
N LEU A 560 7.05 -26.36 -6.30
CA LEU A 560 7.88 -26.65 -7.47
C LEU A 560 8.37 -28.10 -7.39
N LEU A 561 8.10 -28.89 -8.44
CA LEU A 561 8.67 -30.22 -8.62
C LEU A 561 9.78 -30.15 -9.69
N LEU A 562 10.99 -30.57 -9.34
CA LEU A 562 12.20 -30.34 -10.10
C LEU A 562 13.23 -31.48 -9.94
N PRO A 563 13.81 -32.04 -11.02
CA PRO A 563 13.25 -32.07 -12.36
C PRO A 563 12.10 -33.09 -12.45
N VAL A 564 11.12 -32.81 -13.30
CA VAL A 564 10.05 -33.76 -13.63
C VAL A 564 10.26 -34.29 -15.04
N PRO A 565 10.47 -35.61 -15.22
CA PRO A 565 10.61 -36.19 -16.55
C PRO A 565 9.27 -36.24 -17.30
N ALA A 566 9.33 -36.20 -18.63
CA ALA A 566 8.13 -36.10 -19.49
C ALA A 566 7.04 -37.16 -19.20
N PRO A 567 7.34 -38.46 -18.97
CA PRO A 567 6.30 -39.43 -18.64
C PRO A 567 5.60 -39.15 -17.30
N LEU A 568 6.32 -38.66 -16.29
CA LEU A 568 5.74 -38.29 -15.01
C LEU A 568 4.91 -37.01 -15.14
N ARG A 569 5.41 -36.02 -15.89
CA ARG A 569 4.69 -34.77 -16.15
C ARG A 569 3.32 -35.02 -16.78
N ALA A 570 3.24 -35.86 -17.81
CA ALA A 570 1.96 -36.23 -18.43
C ALA A 570 1.00 -36.84 -17.41
N GLY A 571 1.50 -37.75 -16.56
CA GLY A 571 0.69 -38.33 -15.49
C GLY A 571 0.26 -37.32 -14.41
N LEU A 572 1.10 -36.33 -14.10
CA LEU A 572 0.78 -35.25 -13.16
C LEU A 572 -0.25 -34.27 -13.73
N GLU A 573 -0.17 -33.93 -15.01
CA GLU A 573 -1.17 -33.08 -15.69
C GLU A 573 -2.54 -33.76 -15.67
N VAL A 574 -2.62 -35.07 -15.93
CA VAL A 574 -3.87 -35.83 -15.79
C VAL A 574 -4.35 -35.89 -14.35
N ALA A 575 -3.45 -36.09 -13.38
CA ALA A 575 -3.81 -36.10 -11.97
C ALA A 575 -4.35 -34.74 -11.52
N ALA A 576 -3.70 -33.64 -11.91
CA ALA A 576 -4.12 -32.27 -11.64
C ALA A 576 -5.50 -31.99 -12.26
N GLU A 577 -5.74 -32.45 -13.48
CA GLU A 577 -7.03 -32.30 -14.16
C GLU A 577 -8.16 -33.02 -13.43
N VAL A 578 -7.96 -34.30 -13.08
CA VAL A 578 -9.01 -35.12 -12.46
C VAL A 578 -9.30 -34.70 -11.02
N THR A 579 -8.31 -34.17 -10.32
CA THR A 579 -8.45 -33.74 -8.92
C THR A 579 -8.77 -32.27 -8.78
N TYR A 580 -8.76 -31.53 -9.88
CA TYR A 580 -8.82 -30.07 -9.90
C TYR A 580 -7.71 -29.41 -9.04
N SER A 581 -6.57 -30.09 -8.91
CA SER A 581 -5.36 -29.60 -8.22
C SER A 581 -4.63 -28.60 -9.11
N ARG A 582 -5.28 -27.46 -9.35
CA ARG A 582 -4.81 -26.37 -10.20
C ARG A 582 -4.21 -25.25 -9.37
N ILE A 583 -3.26 -24.55 -9.96
CA ILE A 583 -2.63 -23.39 -9.35
C ILE A 583 -3.59 -22.21 -9.41
N SER A 584 -3.67 -21.45 -8.33
CA SER A 584 -4.34 -20.15 -8.36
C SER A 584 -3.55 -19.17 -9.22
N THR A 585 -4.20 -18.60 -10.23
CA THR A 585 -3.63 -17.58 -11.13
C THR A 585 -3.06 -16.39 -10.37
N LEU A 586 -3.70 -15.98 -9.26
CA LEU A 586 -3.22 -14.89 -8.40
C LEU A 586 -1.91 -15.24 -7.70
N VAL A 587 -1.84 -16.45 -7.12
CA VAL A 587 -0.63 -16.95 -6.46
C VAL A 587 0.50 -17.09 -7.48
N GLN A 588 0.17 -17.57 -8.68
CA GLN A 588 1.12 -17.65 -9.78
C GLN A 588 1.69 -16.27 -10.15
N TRP A 589 0.82 -15.27 -10.35
CA TRP A 589 1.25 -13.91 -10.71
C TRP A 589 2.10 -13.26 -9.62
N PHE A 590 1.84 -13.56 -8.35
CA PHE A 590 2.68 -13.12 -7.24
C PHE A 590 4.10 -13.66 -7.38
N TYR A 591 4.25 -14.99 -7.52
CA TYR A 591 5.56 -15.60 -7.66
C TYR A 591 6.24 -15.25 -9.00
N GLU A 592 5.50 -15.07 -10.09
CA GLU A 592 6.04 -14.53 -11.35
C GLU A 592 6.73 -13.18 -11.12
N ARG A 593 6.05 -12.26 -10.43
CA ARG A 593 6.64 -10.96 -10.09
C ARG A 593 7.86 -11.14 -9.18
N THR A 594 7.77 -11.95 -8.13
CA THR A 594 8.88 -12.20 -7.20
C THR A 594 10.14 -12.69 -7.94
N PHE A 595 10.01 -13.70 -8.80
CA PHE A 595 11.14 -14.20 -9.59
C PHE A 595 11.63 -13.18 -10.63
N ALA A 596 10.73 -12.42 -11.26
CA ALA A 596 11.12 -11.38 -12.21
C ALA A 596 11.93 -10.26 -11.55
N GLU A 597 11.54 -9.81 -10.36
CA GLU A 597 12.27 -8.80 -9.60
C GLU A 597 13.66 -9.28 -9.20
N LEU A 598 13.79 -10.51 -8.68
CA LEU A 598 15.09 -11.11 -8.36
C LEU A 598 16.02 -11.20 -9.58
N LEU A 599 15.44 -11.49 -10.75
CA LEU A 599 16.20 -11.59 -12.00
C LEU A 599 16.58 -10.22 -12.58
N ALA A 600 15.86 -9.14 -12.25
CA ALA A 600 16.12 -7.79 -12.75
C ALA A 600 17.45 -7.20 -12.23
N PHE A 601 17.89 -7.56 -11.01
CA PHE A 601 19.06 -6.96 -10.36
C PHE A 601 20.42 -7.45 -10.84
N ARG A 602 20.49 -8.59 -11.55
CA ARG A 602 21.76 -9.08 -12.11
C ARG A 602 21.81 -8.91 -13.62
N ILE A 603 22.95 -8.45 -14.12
CA ILE A 603 23.29 -8.43 -15.54
C ILE A 603 24.13 -9.67 -15.83
N ALA A 604 23.75 -10.44 -16.86
CA ALA A 604 24.55 -11.56 -17.35
C ALA A 604 25.25 -11.10 -18.63
N PHE A 605 26.56 -11.32 -18.72
CA PHE A 605 27.38 -10.91 -19.85
C PHE A 605 27.66 -12.04 -20.85
N ALA A 606 27.09 -13.23 -20.61
CA ALA A 606 27.25 -14.41 -21.45
C ALA A 606 25.89 -15.02 -21.78
N GLU A 607 25.78 -15.65 -22.95
CA GLU A 607 24.60 -16.41 -23.32
C GLU A 607 24.38 -17.59 -22.35
N PRO A 608 23.13 -17.87 -21.95
CA PRO A 608 22.83 -19.05 -21.14
C PRO A 608 23.22 -20.32 -21.90
N GLN A 609 23.99 -21.20 -21.26
CA GLN A 609 24.23 -22.53 -21.81
C GLN A 609 22.93 -23.36 -21.77
N PRO A 610 22.64 -24.17 -22.80
CA PRO A 610 21.46 -25.02 -22.80
C PRO A 610 21.51 -26.05 -21.66
N PRO A 611 20.34 -26.51 -21.17
CA PRO A 611 20.29 -27.59 -20.19
C PRO A 611 20.90 -28.87 -20.78
N PRO A 612 21.53 -29.72 -19.95
CA PRO A 612 22.13 -30.97 -20.40
C PRO A 612 21.05 -31.93 -20.92
N GLU A 613 21.35 -32.69 -21.99
CA GLU A 613 20.47 -33.77 -22.47
C GLU A 613 20.31 -34.85 -21.40
N ARG A 614 19.08 -35.33 -21.22
CA ARG A 614 18.73 -36.35 -20.21
C ARG A 614 18.11 -37.56 -20.89
N GLY A 615 18.44 -38.75 -20.38
CA GLY A 615 17.83 -39.99 -20.82
C GLY A 615 16.36 -40.09 -20.41
N THR A 616 15.57 -40.86 -21.14
CA THR A 616 14.15 -41.12 -20.80
C THR A 616 14.07 -42.10 -19.63
N PRO A 617 13.55 -41.70 -18.44
CA PRO A 617 13.48 -42.58 -17.28
C PRO A 617 12.45 -43.69 -17.42
N GLN A 618 12.65 -44.74 -16.62
CA GLN A 618 11.60 -45.66 -16.22
C GLN A 618 11.03 -45.22 -14.86
N VAL A 619 9.96 -44.42 -14.88
CA VAL A 619 9.25 -43.98 -13.67
C VAL A 619 8.11 -44.95 -13.36
N PRO A 620 7.83 -45.29 -12.08
CA PRO A 620 6.61 -45.99 -11.69
C PRO A 620 5.36 -45.30 -12.24
N ARG A 621 4.38 -46.09 -12.66
CA ARG A 621 3.16 -45.57 -13.27
C ARG A 621 1.92 -46.29 -12.75
N SER A 622 0.95 -45.50 -12.33
CA SER A 622 -0.36 -45.98 -11.89
C SER A 622 -1.17 -46.55 -13.04
N ARG A 623 -1.84 -47.69 -12.84
CA ARG A 623 -2.79 -48.24 -13.83
C ARG A 623 -4.00 -47.32 -13.99
N ARG A 624 -4.40 -46.63 -12.93
CA ARG A 624 -5.50 -45.66 -12.96
C ARG A 624 -5.20 -44.51 -13.92
N ILE A 625 -4.05 -43.85 -13.76
CA ILE A 625 -3.66 -42.71 -14.60
C ILE A 625 -3.36 -43.15 -16.04
N ALA A 626 -2.72 -44.31 -16.24
CA ALA A 626 -2.53 -44.86 -17.59
C ALA A 626 -3.84 -45.11 -18.34
N ARG A 627 -4.93 -45.47 -17.64
CA ARG A 627 -6.27 -45.57 -18.23
C ARG A 627 -6.86 -44.20 -18.54
N LEU A 628 -6.69 -43.22 -17.65
CA LEU A 628 -7.21 -41.86 -17.82
C LEU A 628 -6.56 -41.15 -19.02
N GLU A 629 -5.24 -41.25 -19.18
CA GLU A 629 -4.53 -40.69 -20.33
C GLU A 629 -5.02 -41.23 -21.69
N ALA A 630 -5.64 -42.41 -21.72
CA ALA A 630 -6.18 -42.98 -22.95
C ALA A 630 -7.51 -42.33 -23.39
N PHE A 631 -8.18 -41.58 -22.51
CA PHE A 631 -9.39 -40.85 -22.89
C PHE A 631 -9.03 -39.55 -23.62
N SER A 632 -9.80 -39.22 -24.65
CA SER A 632 -9.57 -38.01 -25.47
C SER A 632 -9.59 -36.71 -24.67
N ALA A 633 -10.30 -36.68 -23.53
CA ALA A 633 -10.36 -35.52 -22.64
C ALA A 633 -9.01 -35.18 -21.99
N PHE A 634 -8.09 -36.14 -21.91
CA PHE A 634 -6.74 -35.97 -21.34
C PHE A 634 -5.64 -36.09 -22.39
N ALA A 635 -6.00 -36.09 -23.68
CA ALA A 635 -5.02 -36.08 -24.75
C ALA A 635 -4.17 -34.80 -24.68
N PRO A 636 -2.87 -34.84 -25.05
CA PRO A 636 -2.01 -33.66 -25.06
C PRO A 636 -2.68 -32.53 -25.84
N LYS A 637 -2.88 -31.40 -25.17
CA LYS A 637 -3.58 -30.27 -25.76
C LYS A 637 -2.65 -29.67 -26.83
N VAL A 638 -3.13 -29.56 -28.06
CA VAL A 638 -2.40 -28.94 -29.19
C VAL A 638 -2.37 -27.41 -29.07
N PHE A 639 -2.78 -26.89 -27.91
CA PHE A 639 -2.86 -25.47 -27.64
C PHE A 639 -1.49 -24.94 -27.25
N ARG A 640 -1.09 -23.84 -27.90
CA ARG A 640 0.02 -23.00 -27.46
C ARG A 640 -0.60 -21.72 -26.95
N GLU A 641 -0.36 -21.42 -25.68
CA GLU A 641 -0.86 -20.25 -24.97
C GLU A 641 -0.55 -18.91 -25.66
N GLU A 642 0.45 -18.91 -26.54
CA GLU A 642 0.94 -17.76 -27.31
C GLU A 642 0.20 -17.55 -28.64
N ASP A 643 -0.62 -18.51 -29.08
CA ASP A 643 -1.32 -18.48 -30.36
C ASP A 643 -2.64 -17.70 -30.26
N ARG A 644 -2.57 -16.40 -30.50
CA ARG A 644 -3.71 -15.46 -30.45
C ARG A 644 -4.86 -15.79 -31.40
N GLU A 645 -4.66 -16.66 -32.39
CA GLU A 645 -5.72 -17.06 -33.33
C GLU A 645 -6.48 -18.33 -32.89
N ARG A 646 -6.05 -18.99 -31.80
CA ARG A 646 -6.71 -20.18 -31.27
C ARG A 646 -7.48 -19.87 -29.99
N ILE A 647 -8.77 -20.22 -29.99
CA ILE A 647 -9.65 -20.13 -28.82
C ILE A 647 -9.75 -21.52 -28.19
N ARG A 648 -9.63 -21.59 -26.86
CA ARG A 648 -9.64 -22.84 -26.09
C ARG A 648 -11.07 -23.18 -25.63
N LEU A 649 -11.82 -23.86 -26.49
CA LEU A 649 -13.24 -24.16 -26.26
C LEU A 649 -13.52 -25.38 -25.34
N ASP A 650 -12.49 -26.11 -24.92
CA ASP A 650 -12.59 -27.27 -24.03
C ASP A 650 -12.73 -26.89 -22.55
N TYR A 651 -12.58 -25.60 -22.22
CA TYR A 651 -12.67 -25.07 -20.87
C TYR A 651 -13.77 -24.02 -20.75
N GLY A 652 -14.51 -24.04 -19.64
CA GLY A 652 -15.32 -22.90 -19.22
C GLY A 652 -14.44 -21.77 -18.69
N GLU A 653 -13.43 -21.35 -19.47
CA GLU A 653 -12.53 -20.26 -19.07
C GLU A 653 -13.36 -18.99 -18.87
N ASN A 654 -13.01 -18.21 -17.85
CA ASN A 654 -13.51 -16.85 -17.71
C ASN A 654 -12.86 -16.00 -18.82
N GLU A 655 -13.40 -16.12 -20.03
CA GLU A 655 -13.04 -15.29 -21.18
C GLU A 655 -13.75 -13.94 -21.16
N SER A 656 -14.70 -13.76 -20.22
CA SER A 656 -15.38 -12.49 -19.99
C SER A 656 -14.64 -11.66 -18.95
N PRO A 657 -14.63 -10.32 -19.11
CA PRO A 657 -14.13 -9.41 -18.09
C PRO A 657 -14.73 -9.70 -16.71
N LEU A 658 -13.90 -9.59 -15.67
CA LEU A 658 -14.34 -9.64 -14.28
C LEU A 658 -15.40 -8.55 -14.05
N PRO A 659 -16.50 -8.86 -13.34
CA PRO A 659 -17.44 -7.83 -12.89
C PRO A 659 -16.70 -6.78 -12.05
N PRO A 660 -17.01 -5.47 -12.19
CA PRO A 660 -16.32 -4.41 -11.45
C PRO A 660 -16.24 -4.64 -9.93
N PRO A 661 -17.30 -5.09 -9.21
CA PRO A 661 -17.21 -5.34 -7.78
C PRO A 661 -16.18 -6.43 -7.41
N LEU A 662 -16.06 -7.47 -8.24
CA LEU A 662 -15.08 -8.54 -8.02
C LEU A 662 -13.65 -8.02 -8.27
N LEU A 663 -13.49 -7.16 -9.28
CA LEU A 663 -12.21 -6.56 -9.62
C LEU A 663 -11.72 -5.63 -8.50
N GLU A 664 -12.58 -4.70 -8.06
CA GLU A 664 -12.27 -3.76 -6.97
C GLU A 664 -12.02 -4.51 -5.66
N GLY A 665 -12.88 -5.49 -5.33
CA GLY A 665 -12.72 -6.33 -4.15
C GLY A 665 -11.42 -7.14 -4.16
N LEU A 666 -11.00 -7.64 -5.32
CA LEU A 666 -9.72 -8.34 -5.47
C LEU A 666 -8.52 -7.43 -5.19
N VAL A 667 -8.51 -6.22 -5.76
CA VAL A 667 -7.45 -5.24 -5.54
C VAL A 667 -7.42 -4.82 -4.06
N ALA A 668 -8.57 -4.53 -3.48
CA ALA A 668 -8.69 -4.15 -2.07
C ALA A 668 -8.23 -5.26 -1.11
N ALA A 669 -8.65 -6.51 -1.34
CA ALA A 669 -8.27 -7.65 -0.50
C ALA A 669 -6.76 -7.96 -0.56
N CYS A 670 -6.11 -7.73 -1.69
CA CYS A 670 -4.66 -7.86 -1.83
C CYS A 670 -3.90 -6.69 -1.17
N ALA A 671 -4.51 -5.51 -1.05
CA ALA A 671 -3.93 -4.34 -0.40
C ALA A 671 -4.10 -4.32 1.12
N ALA A 672 -5.15 -4.95 1.64
CA ALA A 672 -5.51 -4.91 3.05
C ALA A 672 -4.38 -5.43 3.97
N PRO A 673 -4.23 -4.87 5.19
CA PRO A 673 -3.27 -5.38 6.16
C PRO A 673 -3.59 -6.82 6.56
N ARG A 674 -2.54 -7.61 6.83
CA ARG A 674 -2.65 -9.02 7.23
C ARG A 674 -2.14 -9.16 8.66
N ASP A 675 -3.04 -9.27 9.63
CA ASP A 675 -2.68 -9.68 10.98
C ASP A 675 -2.66 -11.22 11.05
N ALA A 676 -1.60 -11.78 11.62
CA ALA A 676 -1.46 -13.22 11.75
C ALA A 676 -2.56 -13.80 12.66
N GLY A 677 -3.45 -14.63 12.10
CA GLY A 677 -4.41 -15.44 12.86
C GLY A 677 -5.89 -15.10 12.66
N ASP A 678 -6.22 -14.04 11.94
CA ASP A 678 -7.60 -13.58 11.77
C ASP A 678 -8.05 -13.62 10.30
N GLN A 679 -8.79 -14.67 9.90
CA GLN A 679 -9.61 -14.64 8.68
C GLN A 679 -10.89 -13.81 8.91
N HIS A 680 -10.75 -12.61 9.47
CA HIS A 680 -11.89 -11.74 9.78
C HIS A 680 -12.63 -11.38 8.50
N GLY A 681 -13.94 -11.65 8.45
CA GLY A 681 -14.79 -11.14 7.37
C GLY A 681 -14.92 -12.05 6.14
N LEU A 682 -14.23 -13.20 6.04
CA LEU A 682 -14.34 -14.04 4.84
C LEU A 682 -15.75 -14.62 4.69
N ALA A 683 -16.37 -15.04 5.80
CA ALA A 683 -17.73 -15.55 5.79
C ALA A 683 -18.73 -14.44 5.44
N GLU A 684 -18.52 -13.24 5.97
CA GLU A 684 -19.27 -12.03 5.66
C GLU A 684 -19.15 -11.65 4.17
N ALA A 685 -17.94 -11.73 3.61
CA ALA A 685 -17.68 -11.42 2.20
C ALA A 685 -18.33 -12.45 1.27
N VAL A 686 -18.25 -13.74 1.60
CA VAL A 686 -18.93 -14.80 0.84
C VAL A 686 -20.45 -14.64 0.93
N ALA A 687 -21.00 -14.32 2.11
CA ALA A 687 -22.42 -14.03 2.29
C ALA A 687 -22.87 -12.86 1.41
N ALA A 688 -22.12 -11.75 1.42
CA ALA A 688 -22.38 -10.59 0.60
C ALA A 688 -22.31 -10.91 -0.90
N PHE A 689 -21.29 -11.65 -1.34
CA PHE A 689 -21.14 -12.07 -2.72
C PHE A 689 -22.29 -12.96 -3.19
N LEU A 690 -22.73 -13.93 -2.38
CA LEU A 690 -23.87 -14.79 -2.71
C LEU A 690 -25.19 -14.01 -2.77
N LEU A 691 -25.35 -13.02 -1.89
CA LEU A 691 -26.49 -12.11 -1.95
C LEU A 691 -26.48 -11.28 -3.24
N GLU A 692 -25.33 -10.70 -3.60
CA GLU A 692 -25.21 -9.82 -4.75
C GLU A 692 -25.30 -10.58 -6.09
N THR A 693 -24.61 -11.71 -6.20
CA THR A 693 -24.53 -12.46 -7.47
C THR A 693 -25.63 -13.49 -7.67
N ARG A 694 -26.21 -14.02 -6.58
CA ARG A 694 -27.23 -15.08 -6.62
C ARG A 694 -28.57 -14.66 -6.01
N GLY A 695 -28.65 -13.49 -5.37
CA GLY A 695 -29.86 -13.05 -4.68
C GLY A 695 -30.18 -13.85 -3.42
N VAL A 696 -29.22 -14.63 -2.89
CA VAL A 696 -29.43 -15.53 -1.75
C VAL A 696 -28.72 -14.98 -0.53
N ARG A 697 -29.49 -14.75 0.54
CA ARG A 697 -28.97 -14.25 1.81
C ARG A 697 -28.54 -15.41 2.70
N TYR A 698 -27.28 -15.41 3.11
CA TYR A 698 -26.76 -16.26 4.17
C TYR A 698 -26.27 -15.38 5.31
N GLU A 699 -26.48 -15.80 6.55
CA GLU A 699 -25.73 -15.24 7.67
C GLU A 699 -24.28 -15.77 7.62
N PRO A 700 -23.27 -14.99 8.01
CA PRO A 700 -21.86 -15.43 8.00
C PRO A 700 -21.66 -16.78 8.72
N GLY A 701 -22.35 -16.99 9.84
CA GLY A 701 -22.29 -18.25 10.59
C GLY A 701 -22.91 -19.47 9.90
N GLU A 702 -23.64 -19.29 8.79
CA GLU A 702 -24.17 -20.37 7.96
C GLU A 702 -23.16 -20.85 6.89
N ILE A 703 -22.06 -20.13 6.71
CA ILE A 703 -21.04 -20.43 5.72
C ILE A 703 -19.90 -21.20 6.39
N THR A 704 -19.72 -22.45 5.97
CA THR A 704 -18.54 -23.22 6.33
C THR A 704 -17.44 -22.94 5.32
N LEU A 705 -16.40 -22.23 5.78
CA LEU A 705 -15.18 -22.03 5.02
C LEU A 705 -14.27 -23.24 5.31
N ALA A 706 -13.97 -24.01 4.28
CA ALA A 706 -12.93 -25.02 4.40
C ALA A 706 -11.57 -24.28 4.43
N PRO A 707 -10.67 -24.66 5.35
CA PRO A 707 -9.34 -24.08 5.45
C PRO A 707 -8.51 -24.30 4.18
#